data_AF-A0A7K4IFD8-F1
#
_entry.id   AF-A0A7K4IFD8-F1
#
_cell.length_a   1.000
_cell.length_b   1.000
_cell.length_c   1.000
_cell.angle_alpha   90.00
_cell.angle_beta   90.00
_cell.angle_gamma   90.00
#
_symmetry.space_group_name_H-M   'P 1'
#
loop_
_entity.id
_entity.type
_entity.pdbx_description
1 polymer ?
#
loop_
_entity_poly.entity_id
_entity_poly.type
_entity_poly.pdbx_seq_one_letter_code
_entity_poly.pdbx_strand_id
1 'polypeptide(L)'
;MAGAPVYAYFKLFNSIKDEHEVELARLEIESLVGSVEPVRSPVDVLRSRPMDLLIDATQATLRGDESDIVRFQDYLCHETAYGQIQGFESLRVRPYDVPRLVHRLGYTREIYIADETESWDTFLRSVFPQGRVGKNCNVFFANGVAAVRIITSQYFLENSEYITKVTPSLGRERVDEFVDSMFDNLMRHIYRIPASAKARVGKRFLDYLAERGENSLYLSHGLHPYKGKFHPKMARALVNIVWPGEEGTIMDNFAGSGTLLVESCLMGFDSCGVEINPMSVLMSNAKCALMHVSPAQLDASIAEFLEVFHSELNLLRVQHQGQVTLESSSYPPDPDIYEQIRAVAPDVYHEFEPNHVLEEIVLARRIVEERYTGDIRNLLMLGLAMCISDLKGKKHKDFCERIATILEDIYRRCALFNQLKEVLQLKIGRGVVYQADAADLSSVEAIRVIHGNVNSPPYSTALDYIGNDISQLALLGLVRSPEELRKLEDRMGGNPRAKHDNEEMRLRVKENTAGLPGYAITLIRLLEYHGKKDHAYRLYDFYCLMKQSLAEQMRVLERNAQIATVIGNNHFKLTDTLEEVEPGHIAMGCTTCAVEVHNVRNNMKALQLSPITGDELALRYAENLPVKVWISGGSADDSNGGVYVEVENERVILLLGAMLGFRPRMVINRYLEKTLRGNIRYESIVVMQKP
;
A
#
# COMPACT_ATOMS: atom_id res chain seq x y z
N MET A 1 22.46 6.08 -28.83
CA MET A 1 21.65 5.79 -30.03
C MET A 1 20.40 5.08 -29.56
N ALA A 2 19.22 5.60 -29.83
CA ALA A 2 17.97 4.90 -29.50
C ALA A 2 17.84 3.70 -30.43
N GLY A 3 17.91 2.48 -29.90
CA GLY A 3 17.68 1.24 -30.67
C GLY A 3 16.25 1.20 -31.23
N ALA A 4 16.06 0.45 -32.31
CA ALA A 4 14.73 0.22 -32.88
C ALA A 4 13.80 -0.43 -31.82
N PRO A 5 12.48 -0.18 -31.87
CA PRO A 5 11.53 -0.87 -31.01
C PRO A 5 11.61 -2.39 -31.22
N VAL A 6 11.50 -3.13 -30.11
CA VAL A 6 11.56 -4.59 -30.06
C VAL A 6 10.18 -5.16 -29.71
N TYR A 7 9.97 -6.45 -30.02
CA TYR A 7 8.77 -7.16 -29.55
C TYR A 7 8.84 -7.35 -28.04
N ALA A 8 7.74 -7.06 -27.34
CA ALA A 8 7.60 -7.30 -25.92
C ALA A 8 6.27 -7.99 -25.59
N TYR A 9 6.33 -9.03 -24.76
CA TYR A 9 5.18 -9.65 -24.12
C TYR A 9 5.31 -9.54 -22.59
N PHE A 10 4.31 -8.91 -21.97
CA PHE A 10 4.18 -8.69 -20.54
C PHE A 10 3.24 -9.74 -19.95
N LYS A 11 3.80 -10.80 -19.36
CA LYS A 11 3.05 -11.89 -18.75
C LYS A 11 2.64 -11.50 -17.32
N LEU A 12 1.34 -11.55 -17.04
CA LEU A 12 0.81 -11.17 -15.74
C LEU A 12 1.10 -12.21 -14.65
N PHE A 13 1.04 -11.79 -13.39
CA PHE A 13 1.12 -12.70 -12.25
C PHE A 13 -0.02 -13.73 -12.24
N ASN A 14 0.31 -14.97 -11.88
CA ASN A 14 -0.66 -16.04 -11.59
C ASN A 14 -1.48 -15.78 -10.31
N SER A 15 -1.11 -14.76 -9.53
CA SER A 15 -1.76 -14.33 -8.30
C SER A 15 -2.77 -13.20 -8.49
N ILE A 16 -3.03 -12.74 -9.72
CA ILE A 16 -4.11 -11.77 -9.99
C ILE A 16 -5.43 -12.38 -9.54
N LYS A 17 -6.18 -11.64 -8.72
CA LYS A 17 -7.40 -12.12 -8.08
C LYS A 17 -8.66 -11.67 -8.81
N ASP A 18 -8.61 -10.51 -9.44
CA ASP A 18 -9.80 -9.86 -10.00
C ASP A 18 -9.53 -9.21 -11.36
N GLU A 19 -10.56 -9.16 -12.21
CA GLU A 19 -10.49 -8.57 -13.56
C GLU A 19 -10.16 -7.06 -13.55
N HIS A 20 -10.46 -6.33 -12.48
CA HIS A 20 -10.08 -4.93 -12.37
C HIS A 20 -8.57 -4.73 -12.20
N GLU A 21 -7.84 -5.72 -11.66
CA GLU A 21 -6.38 -5.68 -11.56
C GLU A 21 -5.72 -5.87 -12.92
N VAL A 22 -6.33 -6.68 -13.80
CA VAL A 22 -5.90 -6.82 -15.20
C VAL A 22 -5.98 -5.47 -15.92
N GLU A 23 -7.04 -4.70 -15.66
CA GLU A 23 -7.21 -3.37 -16.23
C GLU A 23 -6.20 -2.36 -15.65
N LEU A 24 -5.92 -2.43 -14.34
CA LEU A 24 -4.83 -1.65 -13.74
C LEU A 24 -3.47 -2.01 -14.34
N ALA A 25 -3.22 -3.30 -14.60
CA ALA A 25 -2.00 -3.75 -15.26
C ALA A 25 -1.88 -3.20 -16.69
N ARG A 26 -2.99 -3.16 -17.45
CA ARG A 26 -3.04 -2.55 -18.79
C ARG A 26 -2.64 -1.08 -18.71
N LEU A 27 -3.29 -0.31 -17.84
CA LEU A 27 -3.01 1.12 -17.66
C LEU A 27 -1.58 1.39 -17.18
N GLU A 28 -1.08 0.57 -16.26
CA GLU A 28 0.30 0.63 -15.80
C GLU A 28 1.27 0.48 -16.98
N ILE A 29 1.11 -0.56 -17.80
CA ILE A 29 1.98 -0.80 -18.95
C ILE A 29 1.83 0.34 -19.97
N GLU A 30 0.60 0.76 -20.29
CA GLU A 30 0.34 1.83 -21.25
C GLU A 30 0.94 3.16 -20.85
N SER A 31 0.97 3.47 -19.55
CA SER A 31 1.61 4.69 -19.04
C SER A 31 3.12 4.72 -19.34
N LEU A 32 3.77 3.55 -19.41
CA LEU A 32 5.22 3.44 -19.56
C LEU A 32 5.68 3.19 -21.00
N VAL A 33 4.92 2.44 -21.81
CA VAL A 33 5.31 2.04 -23.17
C VAL A 33 4.33 2.45 -24.26
N GLY A 34 3.22 3.10 -23.89
CA GLY A 34 2.12 3.41 -24.79
C GLY A 34 1.21 2.20 -25.04
N SER A 35 0.32 2.31 -26.03
CA SER A 35 -0.71 1.29 -26.33
C SER A 35 -0.16 -0.14 -26.43
N VAL A 36 -0.92 -1.07 -25.84
CA VAL A 36 -0.65 -2.51 -25.82
C VAL A 36 -1.90 -3.29 -26.23
N GLU A 37 -1.71 -4.49 -26.74
CA GLU A 37 -2.79 -5.40 -27.14
C GLU A 37 -2.98 -6.52 -26.10
N PRO A 38 -4.23 -6.86 -25.72
CA PRO A 38 -4.48 -7.92 -24.75
C PRO A 38 -4.23 -9.31 -25.33
N VAL A 39 -3.54 -10.15 -24.57
CA VAL A 39 -3.24 -11.54 -24.93
C VAL A 39 -4.11 -12.47 -24.08
N ARG A 40 -4.95 -13.28 -24.72
CA ARG A 40 -5.82 -14.24 -24.03
C ARG A 40 -5.09 -15.52 -23.64
N SER A 41 -4.18 -15.98 -24.49
CA SER A 41 -3.35 -17.15 -24.25
C SER A 41 -1.93 -16.88 -24.73
N PRO A 42 -0.89 -17.31 -24.00
CA PRO A 42 0.48 -17.24 -24.50
C PRO A 42 0.71 -18.05 -25.79
N VAL A 43 -0.22 -18.96 -26.15
CA VAL A 43 -0.22 -19.61 -27.47
C VAL A 43 -0.48 -18.60 -28.60
N ASP A 44 -1.26 -17.55 -28.36
CA ASP A 44 -1.51 -16.51 -29.35
C ASP A 44 -0.21 -15.77 -29.70
N VAL A 45 0.64 -15.53 -28.69
CA VAL A 45 1.98 -14.96 -28.83
C VAL A 45 2.92 -15.90 -29.61
N LEU A 46 2.90 -17.21 -29.35
CA LEU A 46 3.75 -18.16 -30.08
C LEU A 46 3.40 -18.31 -31.56
N ARG A 47 2.27 -17.77 -32.01
CA ARG A 47 1.84 -17.80 -33.41
C ARG A 47 2.22 -16.54 -34.18
N SER A 48 2.72 -15.51 -33.49
CA SER A 48 3.12 -14.24 -34.09
C SER A 48 4.64 -14.15 -34.22
N ARG A 49 5.10 -13.41 -35.24
CA ARG A 49 6.52 -13.07 -35.40
C ARG A 49 6.93 -12.03 -34.35
N PRO A 50 8.14 -12.13 -33.76
CA PRO A 50 9.19 -13.12 -34.04
C PRO A 50 9.12 -14.39 -33.17
N MET A 51 8.09 -14.55 -32.34
CA MET A 51 8.00 -15.60 -31.31
C MET A 51 7.79 -17.02 -31.88
N ASP A 52 7.16 -17.14 -33.05
CA ASP A 52 6.99 -18.41 -33.77
C ASP A 52 8.32 -19.12 -34.08
N LEU A 53 9.38 -18.34 -34.31
CA LEU A 53 10.72 -18.84 -34.61
C LEU A 53 11.47 -19.43 -33.40
N LEU A 54 10.95 -19.23 -32.19
CA LEU A 54 11.56 -19.67 -30.93
C LEU A 54 10.90 -20.93 -30.35
N ILE A 55 9.90 -21.50 -31.02
CA ILE A 55 9.29 -22.77 -30.61
C ILE A 55 10.36 -23.86 -30.58
N ASP A 56 10.39 -24.63 -29.49
CA ASP A 56 11.40 -25.65 -29.18
C ASP A 56 12.84 -25.11 -28.96
N ALA A 57 13.04 -23.79 -28.99
CA ALA A 57 14.33 -23.20 -28.61
C ALA A 57 14.62 -23.48 -27.14
N THR A 58 15.86 -23.85 -26.85
CA THR A 58 16.36 -24.12 -25.51
C THR A 58 17.25 -22.97 -25.05
N GLN A 59 17.64 -22.93 -23.78
CA GLN A 59 18.50 -21.84 -23.31
C GLN A 59 19.84 -21.85 -24.05
N ALA A 60 20.22 -20.69 -24.60
CA ALA A 60 21.41 -20.54 -25.45
C ALA A 60 22.73 -20.81 -24.70
N THR A 61 22.69 -20.84 -23.36
CA THR A 61 23.85 -21.11 -22.50
C THR A 61 24.06 -22.59 -22.18
N LEU A 62 23.13 -23.49 -22.53
CA LEU A 62 23.24 -24.92 -22.24
C LEU A 62 24.20 -25.61 -23.23
N ARG A 63 25.08 -26.48 -22.70
CA ARG A 63 26.08 -27.24 -23.48
C ARG A 63 25.80 -28.75 -23.51
N GLY A 64 24.57 -29.14 -23.86
CA GLY A 64 24.28 -30.52 -24.28
C GLY A 64 24.02 -31.56 -23.19
N ASP A 65 23.49 -31.17 -22.03
CA ASP A 65 22.87 -32.14 -21.09
C ASP A 65 21.35 -32.13 -21.31
N GLU A 66 20.80 -33.25 -21.80
CA GLU A 66 19.42 -33.35 -22.30
C GLU A 66 18.36 -33.54 -21.21
N SER A 67 18.75 -33.97 -19.99
CA SER A 67 17.79 -34.42 -18.98
C SER A 67 17.03 -33.31 -18.25
N ASP A 68 17.50 -32.05 -18.33
CA ASP A 68 16.90 -30.87 -17.67
C ASP A 68 16.60 -29.72 -18.65
N ILE A 69 16.45 -30.02 -19.95
CA ILE A 69 16.20 -29.00 -20.97
C ILE A 69 14.75 -28.49 -20.87
N VAL A 70 14.63 -27.21 -20.53
CA VAL A 70 13.38 -26.46 -20.60
C VAL A 70 13.32 -25.67 -21.91
N ARG A 71 12.23 -25.81 -22.67
CA ARG A 71 12.05 -25.07 -23.92
C ARG A 71 11.37 -23.73 -23.68
N PHE A 72 11.51 -22.83 -24.64
CA PHE A 72 10.95 -21.48 -24.60
C PHE A 72 9.46 -21.46 -24.28
N GLN A 73 8.67 -22.28 -24.99
CA GLN A 73 7.22 -22.36 -24.80
C GLN A 73 6.82 -22.92 -23.43
N ASP A 74 7.67 -23.75 -22.81
CA ASP A 74 7.36 -24.34 -21.51
C ASP A 74 7.40 -23.25 -20.43
N TYR A 75 8.39 -22.35 -20.47
CA TYR A 75 8.40 -21.17 -19.60
C TYR A 75 7.21 -20.24 -19.88
N LEU A 76 6.94 -19.96 -21.16
CA LEU A 76 5.88 -19.04 -21.56
C LEU A 76 4.51 -19.50 -21.03
N CYS A 77 4.21 -20.79 -21.11
CA CYS A 77 2.95 -21.38 -20.67
C CYS A 77 2.92 -21.77 -19.17
N HIS A 78 4.03 -21.68 -18.44
CA HIS A 78 4.09 -22.06 -17.03
C HIS A 78 3.41 -21.03 -16.12
N GLU A 79 2.46 -21.47 -15.28
CA GLU A 79 1.77 -20.63 -14.29
C GLU A 79 1.23 -19.32 -14.87
N THR A 80 0.28 -19.40 -15.80
CA THR A 80 -0.38 -18.19 -16.34
C THR A 80 -1.41 -17.62 -15.37
N ALA A 81 -1.70 -16.33 -15.53
CA ALA A 81 -2.81 -15.65 -14.86
C ALA A 81 -4.15 -16.33 -15.16
N TYR A 82 -5.05 -16.33 -14.19
CA TYR A 82 -6.45 -16.68 -14.42
C TYR A 82 -7.21 -15.44 -14.90
N GLY A 83 -8.30 -15.67 -15.63
CA GLY A 83 -9.07 -14.61 -16.27
C GLY A 83 -9.01 -14.69 -17.79
N GLN A 84 -9.68 -13.74 -18.45
CA GLN A 84 -9.77 -13.72 -19.91
C GLN A 84 -8.50 -13.23 -20.60
N ILE A 85 -7.65 -12.50 -19.88
CA ILE A 85 -6.42 -11.89 -20.37
C ILE A 85 -5.26 -12.37 -19.48
N GLN A 86 -4.23 -12.95 -20.10
CA GLN A 86 -3.07 -13.52 -19.42
C GLN A 86 -1.81 -12.64 -19.54
N GLY A 87 -1.87 -11.60 -20.37
CA GLY A 87 -0.77 -10.69 -20.62
C GLY A 87 -1.11 -9.62 -21.64
N PHE A 88 -0.11 -8.82 -21.99
CA PHE A 88 -0.22 -7.78 -23.01
C PHE A 88 1.01 -7.82 -23.92
N GLU A 89 0.84 -7.50 -25.21
CA GLU A 89 1.96 -7.39 -26.15
C GLU A 89 2.11 -5.97 -26.71
N SER A 90 3.34 -5.62 -27.08
CA SER A 90 3.67 -4.33 -27.69
C SER A 90 4.86 -4.43 -28.64
N LEU A 91 4.80 -3.67 -29.73
CA LEU A 91 5.90 -3.46 -30.68
C LEU A 91 6.57 -2.09 -30.50
N ARG A 92 6.31 -1.41 -29.37
CA ARG A 92 6.75 -0.02 -29.12
C ARG A 92 7.84 0.09 -28.07
N VAL A 93 8.24 -1.03 -27.47
CA VAL A 93 9.23 -1.04 -26.38
C VAL A 93 10.61 -0.78 -26.95
N ARG A 94 11.31 0.21 -26.42
CA ARG A 94 12.70 0.47 -26.81
C ARG A 94 13.63 -0.30 -25.88
N PRO A 95 14.74 -0.88 -26.38
CA PRO A 95 15.68 -1.66 -25.58
C PRO A 95 16.09 -0.99 -24.25
N TYR A 96 16.36 0.31 -24.27
CA TYR A 96 16.79 1.05 -23.08
C TYR A 96 15.69 1.30 -22.04
N ASP A 97 14.41 1.14 -22.40
CA ASP A 97 13.29 1.27 -21.46
C ASP A 97 13.14 0.00 -20.60
N VAL A 98 13.64 -1.16 -21.06
CA VAL A 98 13.45 -2.48 -20.42
C VAL A 98 13.97 -2.54 -18.97
N PRO A 99 15.20 -2.06 -18.64
CA PRO A 99 15.65 -1.90 -17.25
C PRO A 99 14.61 -1.28 -16.32
N ARG A 100 14.02 -0.18 -16.76
CA ARG A 100 13.02 0.57 -16.00
C ARG A 100 11.74 -0.25 -15.81
N LEU A 101 11.27 -0.95 -16.85
CA LEU A 101 10.07 -1.79 -16.79
C LEU A 101 10.24 -2.94 -15.78
N VAL A 102 11.41 -3.58 -15.76
CA VAL A 102 11.73 -4.70 -14.86
C VAL A 102 11.64 -4.30 -13.38
N HIS A 103 12.01 -3.06 -13.04
CA HIS A 103 11.98 -2.55 -11.67
C HIS A 103 10.65 -1.89 -11.29
N ARG A 104 9.81 -1.50 -12.24
CA ARG A 104 8.61 -0.69 -11.98
C ARG A 104 7.28 -1.42 -12.05
N LEU A 105 7.13 -2.41 -12.94
CA LEU A 105 5.83 -3.05 -13.15
C LEU A 105 5.42 -3.89 -11.93
N GLY A 106 4.21 -3.64 -11.41
CA GLY A 106 3.64 -4.31 -10.24
C GLY A 106 2.81 -5.55 -10.59
N TYR A 107 2.11 -5.55 -11.72
CA TYR A 107 1.22 -6.65 -12.11
C TYR A 107 1.82 -7.60 -13.18
N THR A 108 2.98 -7.24 -13.73
CA THR A 108 3.71 -8.09 -14.68
C THR A 108 4.73 -8.95 -13.94
N ARG A 109 4.65 -10.27 -14.10
CA ARG A 109 5.60 -11.22 -13.50
C ARG A 109 6.83 -11.43 -14.37
N GLU A 110 6.63 -11.53 -15.67
CA GLU A 110 7.68 -11.84 -16.62
C GLU A 110 7.57 -10.95 -17.86
N ILE A 111 8.70 -10.51 -18.38
CA ILE A 111 8.79 -9.74 -19.62
C ILE A 111 9.57 -10.58 -20.62
N TYR A 112 8.98 -10.85 -21.77
CA TYR A 112 9.64 -11.51 -22.89
C TYR A 112 9.96 -10.47 -23.95
N ILE A 113 11.24 -10.28 -24.22
CA ILE A 113 11.73 -9.36 -25.25
C ILE A 113 12.34 -10.19 -26.37
N ALA A 114 11.96 -9.95 -27.62
CA ALA A 114 12.48 -10.70 -28.77
C ALA A 114 12.73 -9.80 -29.97
N ASP A 115 13.79 -10.11 -30.73
CA ASP A 115 14.11 -9.43 -31.99
C ASP A 115 15.00 -10.30 -32.89
N GLU A 116 15.04 -9.97 -34.17
CA GLU A 116 15.97 -10.56 -35.14
C GLU A 116 17.41 -10.08 -34.85
N THR A 117 18.36 -11.00 -34.73
CA THR A 117 19.75 -10.69 -34.40
C THR A 117 20.67 -11.86 -34.74
N GLU A 118 21.95 -11.56 -34.95
CA GLU A 118 22.99 -12.58 -35.13
C GLU A 118 23.56 -13.10 -33.80
N SER A 119 23.34 -12.37 -32.70
CA SER A 119 23.98 -12.66 -31.41
C SER A 119 23.06 -12.36 -30.23
N TRP A 120 22.72 -13.42 -29.48
CA TRP A 120 21.95 -13.28 -28.24
C TRP A 120 22.72 -12.53 -27.15
N ASP A 121 24.05 -12.63 -27.08
CA ASP A 121 24.86 -11.93 -26.06
C ASP A 121 24.84 -10.42 -26.30
N THR A 122 25.02 -10.01 -27.56
CA THR A 122 24.92 -8.60 -27.95
C THR A 122 23.51 -8.07 -27.70
N PHE A 123 22.49 -8.87 -28.03
CA PHE A 123 21.09 -8.50 -27.79
C PHE A 123 20.79 -8.33 -26.30
N LEU A 124 21.16 -9.30 -25.45
CA LEU A 124 21.00 -9.22 -24.00
C LEU A 124 21.63 -7.95 -23.43
N ARG A 125 22.88 -7.64 -23.81
CA ARG A 125 23.57 -6.41 -23.35
C ARG A 125 22.87 -5.14 -23.80
N SER A 126 22.15 -5.18 -24.92
CA SER A 126 21.42 -4.02 -25.44
C SER A 126 20.08 -3.78 -24.74
N VAL A 127 19.35 -4.85 -24.37
CA VAL A 127 18.00 -4.75 -23.78
C VAL A 127 18.02 -4.83 -22.26
N PHE A 128 18.92 -5.61 -21.67
CA PHE A 128 18.96 -5.81 -20.21
C PHE A 128 20.40 -5.99 -19.74
N PRO A 129 21.24 -4.94 -19.80
CA PRO A 129 22.67 -5.01 -19.49
C PRO A 129 22.97 -5.48 -18.06
N GLN A 130 22.08 -5.22 -17.11
CA GLN A 130 22.19 -5.69 -15.72
C GLN A 130 21.63 -7.10 -15.50
N GLY A 131 21.15 -7.76 -16.56
CA GLY A 131 20.63 -9.13 -16.50
C GLY A 131 21.71 -10.15 -16.15
N ARG A 132 21.37 -11.06 -15.24
CA ARG A 132 22.19 -12.19 -14.83
C ARG A 132 21.49 -13.47 -15.28
N VAL A 133 22.01 -14.06 -16.37
CA VAL A 133 21.46 -15.29 -16.94
C VAL A 133 21.46 -16.40 -15.89
N GLY A 134 20.32 -17.07 -15.74
CA GLY A 134 20.12 -18.14 -14.74
C GLY A 134 19.85 -17.64 -13.33
N LYS A 135 19.78 -16.32 -13.10
CA LYS A 135 19.28 -15.72 -11.84
C LYS A 135 18.00 -14.93 -12.05
N ASN A 136 18.02 -13.90 -12.90
CA ASN A 136 16.85 -13.03 -13.15
C ASN A 136 16.42 -12.97 -14.62
N CYS A 137 17.17 -13.63 -15.53
CA CYS A 137 16.75 -13.78 -16.91
C CYS A 137 17.20 -15.13 -17.53
N ASN A 138 16.52 -15.52 -18.60
CA ASN A 138 16.91 -16.62 -19.49
C ASN A 138 17.05 -16.07 -20.92
N VAL A 139 17.95 -16.66 -21.70
CA VAL A 139 18.20 -16.29 -23.09
C VAL A 139 17.97 -17.47 -24.01
N PHE A 140 17.31 -17.22 -25.13
CA PHE A 140 16.97 -18.19 -26.16
C PHE A 140 17.44 -17.66 -27.51
N PHE A 141 17.92 -18.56 -28.36
CA PHE A 141 18.38 -18.19 -29.70
C PHE A 141 18.07 -19.31 -30.69
N ALA A 142 17.27 -19.01 -31.70
CA ALA A 142 16.92 -19.95 -32.76
C ALA A 142 16.55 -19.18 -34.03
N ASN A 143 16.88 -19.75 -35.19
CA ASN A 143 16.42 -19.24 -36.50
C ASN A 143 16.70 -17.74 -36.74
N GLY A 144 17.81 -17.20 -36.22
CA GLY A 144 18.18 -15.79 -36.36
C GLY A 144 17.41 -14.82 -35.45
N VAL A 145 16.68 -15.34 -34.46
CA VAL A 145 15.96 -14.55 -33.44
C VAL A 145 16.56 -14.84 -32.07
N ALA A 146 16.78 -13.79 -31.28
CA ALA A 146 17.06 -13.91 -29.85
C ALA A 146 15.83 -13.49 -29.04
N ALA A 147 15.60 -14.20 -27.94
CA ALA A 147 14.66 -13.77 -26.91
C ALA A 147 15.31 -13.76 -25.53
N VAL A 148 14.93 -12.76 -24.74
CA VAL A 148 15.26 -12.64 -23.33
C VAL A 148 13.97 -12.71 -22.53
N ARG A 149 13.86 -13.72 -21.68
CA ARG A 149 12.82 -13.81 -20.65
C ARG A 149 13.38 -13.18 -19.38
N ILE A 150 12.71 -12.19 -18.82
CA ILE A 150 13.14 -11.45 -17.63
C ILE A 150 12.08 -11.61 -16.54
N ILE A 151 12.51 -11.92 -15.32
CA ILE A 151 11.63 -11.93 -14.15
C ILE A 151 11.64 -10.54 -13.53
N THR A 152 10.46 -9.96 -13.29
CA THR A 152 10.37 -8.61 -12.71
C THR A 152 10.86 -8.59 -11.27
N SER A 153 11.35 -7.44 -10.82
CA SER A 153 11.81 -7.27 -9.44
C SER A 153 10.69 -7.57 -8.45
N GLN A 154 9.45 -7.22 -8.80
CA GLN A 154 8.27 -7.44 -7.97
C GLN A 154 8.10 -8.90 -7.55
N TYR A 155 8.39 -9.87 -8.44
CA TYR A 155 8.28 -11.29 -8.11
C TYR A 155 9.18 -11.67 -6.92
N PHE A 156 10.43 -11.24 -6.95
CA PHE A 156 11.39 -11.54 -5.90
C PHE A 156 11.09 -10.78 -4.61
N LEU A 157 10.64 -9.52 -4.72
CA LEU A 157 10.23 -8.72 -3.57
C LEU A 157 9.06 -9.40 -2.85
N GLU A 158 7.99 -9.80 -3.55
CA GLU A 158 6.83 -10.45 -2.94
C GLU A 158 7.15 -11.80 -2.33
N ASN A 159 7.93 -12.63 -3.03
CA ASN A 159 8.27 -13.96 -2.55
C ASN A 159 9.27 -13.95 -1.39
N SER A 160 9.95 -12.83 -1.15
CA SER A 160 10.80 -12.64 0.05
C SER A 160 9.99 -12.79 1.35
N GLU A 161 8.68 -12.57 1.34
CA GLU A 161 7.79 -12.79 2.49
C GLU A 161 7.88 -14.25 2.99
N TYR A 162 7.93 -15.23 2.08
CA TYR A 162 8.02 -16.63 2.46
C TYR A 162 9.34 -16.96 3.15
N ILE A 163 10.44 -16.31 2.75
CA ILE A 163 11.75 -16.47 3.41
C ILE A 163 11.64 -16.01 4.87
N THR A 164 11.06 -14.83 5.11
CA THR A 164 10.86 -14.30 6.48
C THR A 164 9.96 -15.18 7.36
N LYS A 165 9.05 -15.97 6.76
CA LYS A 165 8.18 -16.90 7.50
C LYS A 165 8.89 -18.19 7.91
N VAL A 166 9.87 -18.66 7.14
CA VAL A 166 10.54 -19.94 7.39
C VAL A 166 11.83 -19.79 8.21
N THR A 167 12.54 -18.67 8.08
CA THR A 167 13.83 -18.44 8.75
C THR A 167 13.79 -18.39 10.27
N PRO A 168 12.71 -17.95 10.98
CA PRO A 168 12.65 -18.02 12.43
C PRO A 168 12.86 -19.42 13.01
N SER A 169 12.45 -20.44 12.28
CA SER A 169 12.59 -21.83 12.70
C SER A 169 13.91 -22.50 12.27
N LEU A 170 14.71 -21.83 11.42
CA LEU A 170 15.85 -22.44 10.73
C LEU A 170 17.19 -21.71 10.91
N GLY A 171 17.20 -20.52 11.50
CA GLY A 171 18.40 -19.74 11.80
C GLY A 171 18.78 -18.73 10.70
N ARG A 172 19.42 -17.62 11.10
CA ARG A 172 19.78 -16.50 10.21
C ARG A 172 20.83 -16.87 9.14
N GLU A 173 21.69 -17.84 9.42
CA GLU A 173 22.73 -18.37 8.52
C GLU A 173 22.17 -18.97 7.22
N ARG A 174 20.87 -19.34 7.19
CA ARG A 174 20.24 -20.02 6.06
C ARG A 174 19.46 -19.10 5.12
N VAL A 175 19.45 -17.78 5.38
CA VAL A 175 18.76 -16.81 4.52
C VAL A 175 19.29 -16.92 3.08
N ASP A 176 20.61 -17.00 2.93
CA ASP A 176 21.27 -17.08 1.62
C ASP A 176 20.81 -18.30 0.80
N GLU A 177 20.71 -19.47 1.44
CA GLU A 177 20.24 -20.72 0.82
C GLU A 177 18.81 -20.58 0.24
N PHE A 178 17.92 -19.92 0.99
CA PHE A 178 16.54 -19.71 0.57
C PHE A 178 16.43 -18.63 -0.51
N VAL A 179 17.25 -17.59 -0.47
CA VAL A 179 17.32 -16.58 -1.52
C VAL A 179 17.80 -17.20 -2.83
N ASP A 180 18.88 -17.98 -2.81
CA ASP A 180 19.36 -18.68 -4.00
C ASP A 180 18.31 -19.65 -4.53
N SER A 181 17.65 -20.41 -3.66
CA SER A 181 16.53 -21.30 -4.04
C SER A 181 15.36 -20.55 -4.68
N MET A 182 15.05 -19.32 -4.22
CA MET A 182 14.01 -18.48 -4.81
C MET A 182 14.40 -18.02 -6.23
N PHE A 183 15.66 -17.64 -6.45
CA PHE A 183 16.16 -17.30 -7.79
C PHE A 183 16.17 -18.52 -8.72
N ASP A 184 16.62 -19.68 -8.24
CA ASP A 184 16.66 -20.90 -9.04
C ASP A 184 15.26 -21.42 -9.40
N ASN A 185 14.23 -21.10 -8.60
CA ASN A 185 12.87 -21.61 -8.78
C ASN A 185 12.32 -21.41 -10.21
N LEU A 186 12.22 -20.15 -10.66
CA LEU A 186 11.71 -19.83 -12.00
C LEU A 186 12.76 -20.00 -13.11
N MET A 187 14.00 -20.28 -12.75
CA MET A 187 15.10 -20.46 -13.70
C MET A 187 15.25 -21.94 -14.10
N ARG A 188 15.15 -22.86 -13.14
CA ARG A 188 15.49 -24.29 -13.31
C ARG A 188 14.38 -25.25 -12.90
N HIS A 189 13.48 -24.85 -11.99
CA HIS A 189 12.56 -25.79 -11.32
C HIS A 189 11.12 -25.78 -11.87
N ILE A 190 10.95 -25.52 -13.17
CA ILE A 190 9.61 -25.54 -13.78
C ILE A 190 9.01 -26.94 -13.91
N TYR A 191 9.84 -28.00 -13.95
CA TYR A 191 9.45 -29.41 -13.99
C TYR A 191 9.68 -30.12 -12.65
N ARG A 192 9.30 -29.48 -11.54
CA ARG A 192 9.42 -30.10 -10.22
C ARG A 192 8.13 -30.80 -9.79
N ILE A 193 8.28 -31.86 -9.00
CA ILE A 193 7.15 -32.49 -8.32
C ILE A 193 6.94 -31.77 -6.97
N PRO A 194 5.72 -31.28 -6.66
CA PRO A 194 5.45 -30.65 -5.37
C PRO A 194 5.77 -31.55 -4.19
N ALA A 195 6.26 -30.99 -3.10
CA ALA A 195 6.54 -31.77 -1.90
C ALA A 195 5.23 -32.25 -1.26
N SER A 196 5.31 -33.38 -0.55
CA SER A 196 4.18 -33.87 0.23
C SER A 196 3.73 -32.82 1.25
N ALA A 197 2.43 -32.70 1.50
CA ALA A 197 1.87 -31.81 2.53
C ALA A 197 2.47 -32.06 3.93
N LYS A 198 2.96 -33.27 4.20
CA LYS A 198 3.63 -33.68 5.45
C LYS A 198 5.13 -33.34 5.50
N ALA A 199 5.71 -32.85 4.41
CA ALA A 199 7.12 -32.48 4.37
C ALA A 199 7.42 -31.30 5.31
N ARG A 200 8.64 -31.26 5.84
CA ARG A 200 9.11 -30.14 6.67
C ARG A 200 9.00 -28.83 5.89
N VAL A 201 8.73 -27.74 6.60
CA VAL A 201 8.51 -26.39 6.05
C VAL A 201 9.60 -25.99 5.05
N GLY A 202 10.88 -26.19 5.39
CA GLY A 202 11.99 -25.89 4.47
C GLY A 202 11.97 -26.70 3.16
N LYS A 203 11.52 -27.96 3.18
CA LYS A 203 11.34 -28.79 1.96
C LYS A 203 10.14 -28.37 1.11
N ARG A 204 9.19 -27.63 1.71
CA ARG A 204 8.02 -27.05 1.05
C ARG A 204 8.24 -25.61 0.60
N PHE A 205 9.42 -25.03 0.87
CA PHE A 205 9.71 -23.63 0.53
C PHE A 205 9.38 -23.31 -0.93
N LEU A 206 9.87 -24.16 -1.82
CA LEU A 206 9.58 -24.10 -3.24
C LEU A 206 8.08 -24.10 -3.52
N ASP A 207 7.28 -24.96 -2.88
CA ASP A 207 5.81 -25.00 -3.03
C ASP A 207 5.13 -23.71 -2.62
N TYR A 208 5.61 -23.04 -1.58
CA TYR A 208 5.09 -21.73 -1.18
C TYR A 208 5.30 -20.67 -2.27
N LEU A 209 6.40 -20.72 -3.01
CA LEU A 209 6.67 -19.80 -4.14
C LEU A 209 5.71 -20.00 -5.34
N ALA A 210 5.06 -21.16 -5.43
CA ALA A 210 4.08 -21.48 -6.46
C ALA A 210 2.63 -21.28 -5.99
N GLU A 211 2.43 -20.95 -4.71
CA GLU A 211 1.10 -20.60 -4.21
C GLU A 211 0.62 -19.32 -4.90
N ARG A 212 -0.66 -19.32 -5.30
CA ARG A 212 -1.31 -18.15 -5.92
C ARG A 212 -1.78 -17.15 -4.85
N GLY A 213 -0.97 -16.98 -3.82
CA GLY A 213 -1.18 -15.98 -2.78
C GLY A 213 -0.67 -14.63 -3.26
N GLU A 214 -1.35 -13.57 -2.85
CA GLU A 214 -0.82 -12.22 -3.05
C GLU A 214 -0.17 -11.77 -1.74
N ASN A 215 1.16 -11.63 -1.78
CA ASN A 215 1.95 -11.22 -0.64
C ASN A 215 1.94 -9.69 -0.52
N SER A 216 1.60 -9.19 0.67
CA SER A 216 1.52 -7.75 0.96
C SER A 216 2.34 -7.34 2.19
N LEU A 217 3.10 -8.28 2.77
CA LEU A 217 3.89 -8.10 3.99
C LEU A 217 5.39 -8.38 3.76
N TYR A 218 5.81 -8.42 2.49
CA TYR A 218 7.19 -8.59 2.12
C TYR A 218 8.08 -7.43 2.61
N LEU A 219 9.35 -7.71 2.84
CA LEU A 219 10.37 -6.74 3.25
C LEU A 219 9.92 -5.84 4.41
N SER A 220 9.94 -4.51 4.25
CA SER A 220 9.59 -3.58 5.31
C SER A 220 8.08 -3.45 5.54
N HIS A 221 7.22 -3.87 4.60
CA HIS A 221 5.76 -3.82 4.79
C HIS A 221 5.30 -4.63 6.00
N GLY A 222 5.99 -5.73 6.30
CA GLY A 222 5.68 -6.63 7.42
C GLY A 222 6.24 -6.20 8.77
N LEU A 223 6.92 -5.05 8.88
CA LEU A 223 7.57 -4.63 10.13
C LEU A 223 6.60 -4.22 11.24
N HIS A 224 5.38 -3.81 10.91
CA HIS A 224 4.35 -3.47 11.90
C HIS A 224 2.95 -3.64 11.30
N PRO A 225 1.98 -4.25 12.03
CA PRO A 225 0.62 -4.34 11.56
C PRO A 225 -0.02 -2.96 11.43
N TYR A 226 -0.79 -2.76 10.36
CA TYR A 226 -1.61 -1.57 10.16
C TYR A 226 -2.88 -1.97 9.44
N LYS A 227 -4.03 -1.57 9.97
CA LYS A 227 -5.33 -1.88 9.37
C LYS A 227 -5.65 -0.83 8.30
N GLY A 228 -6.34 -1.21 7.23
CA GLY A 228 -6.71 -0.26 6.17
C GLY A 228 -5.53 0.23 5.32
N LYS A 229 -4.43 -0.54 5.24
CA LYS A 229 -3.27 -0.20 4.41
C LYS A 229 -3.58 -0.33 2.91
N PHE A 230 -2.88 0.47 2.11
CA PHE A 230 -2.85 0.34 0.66
C PHE A 230 -2.30 -1.03 0.23
N HIS A 231 -2.77 -1.57 -0.89
CA HIS A 231 -2.18 -2.78 -1.47
C HIS A 231 -0.87 -2.42 -2.23
N PRO A 232 0.28 -3.06 -1.96
CA PRO A 232 1.56 -2.66 -2.59
C PRO A 232 1.57 -2.67 -4.12
N LYS A 233 1.03 -3.72 -4.78
CA LYS A 233 0.93 -3.76 -6.25
C LYS A 233 0.14 -2.58 -6.83
N MET A 234 -0.96 -2.22 -6.16
CA MET A 234 -1.79 -1.11 -6.57
C MET A 234 -1.06 0.23 -6.39
N ALA A 235 -0.35 0.43 -5.27
CA ALA A 235 0.50 1.61 -5.08
C ALA A 235 1.48 1.77 -6.24
N ARG A 236 2.23 0.72 -6.54
CA ARG A 236 3.20 0.68 -7.62
C ARG A 236 2.59 1.01 -8.99
N ALA A 237 1.46 0.39 -9.33
CA ALA A 237 0.76 0.68 -10.58
C ALA A 237 0.27 2.13 -10.66
N LEU A 238 -0.25 2.68 -9.56
CA LEU A 238 -0.71 4.06 -9.52
C LEU A 238 0.45 5.05 -9.62
N VAL A 239 1.61 4.77 -9.04
CA VAL A 239 2.83 5.57 -9.25
C VAL A 239 3.18 5.64 -10.73
N ASN A 240 3.11 4.51 -11.45
CA ASN A 240 3.36 4.46 -12.89
C ASN A 240 2.34 5.29 -13.68
N ILE A 241 1.06 5.21 -13.32
CA ILE A 241 -0.03 5.95 -13.96
C ILE A 241 0.12 7.46 -13.74
N VAL A 242 0.40 7.92 -12.52
CA VAL A 242 0.50 9.36 -12.22
C VAL A 242 1.81 9.97 -12.69
N TRP A 243 2.89 9.20 -12.72
CA TRP A 243 4.22 9.66 -13.11
C TRP A 243 5.00 8.62 -13.92
N PRO A 244 4.94 8.67 -15.26
CA PRO A 244 5.68 7.76 -16.13
C PRO A 244 7.15 8.17 -16.33
N GLY A 245 7.61 9.28 -15.71
CA GLY A 245 8.99 9.76 -15.79
C GLY A 245 10.00 8.82 -15.12
N GLU A 246 11.28 8.95 -15.45
CA GLU A 246 12.33 8.03 -14.95
C GLU A 246 12.80 8.34 -13.53
N GLU A 247 12.77 9.60 -13.15
CA GLU A 247 13.16 10.09 -11.83
C GLU A 247 12.10 11.06 -11.31
N GLY A 248 12.09 11.30 -10.00
CA GLY A 248 11.22 12.29 -9.40
C GLY A 248 10.79 11.96 -7.98
N THR A 249 10.11 12.92 -7.36
CA THR A 249 9.49 12.76 -6.04
C THR A 249 7.99 12.52 -6.14
N ILE A 250 7.51 11.46 -5.46
CA ILE A 250 6.09 11.09 -5.35
C ILE A 250 5.59 11.37 -3.94
N MET A 251 4.39 11.95 -3.83
CA MET A 251 3.78 12.27 -2.55
C MET A 251 2.66 11.29 -2.16
N ASP A 252 2.50 11.09 -0.85
CA ASP A 252 1.26 10.62 -0.22
C ASP A 252 0.90 11.56 0.93
N ASN A 253 -0.14 12.38 0.78
CA ASN A 253 -0.57 13.28 1.84
C ASN A 253 -1.58 12.67 2.82
N PHE A 254 -1.78 11.36 2.77
CA PHE A 254 -2.49 10.54 3.75
C PHE A 254 -1.68 9.27 4.02
N ALA A 255 -0.39 9.45 4.36
CA ALA A 255 0.62 8.40 4.23
C ALA A 255 0.34 7.15 5.07
N GLY A 256 -0.38 7.26 6.20
CA GLY A 256 -0.68 6.14 7.08
C GLY A 256 0.59 5.38 7.45
N SER A 257 0.63 4.08 7.13
CA SER A 257 1.79 3.21 7.38
C SER A 257 2.88 3.22 6.30
N GLY A 258 2.75 4.07 5.28
CA GLY A 258 3.81 4.39 4.32
C GLY A 258 3.92 3.44 3.13
N THR A 259 2.85 2.69 2.79
CA THR A 259 2.91 1.71 1.68
C THR A 259 3.37 2.36 0.38
N LEU A 260 2.82 3.53 0.01
CA LEU A 260 3.22 4.22 -1.22
C LEU A 260 4.69 4.63 -1.21
N LEU A 261 5.18 5.14 -0.07
CA LEU A 261 6.55 5.59 0.06
C LEU A 261 7.54 4.44 -0.09
N VAL A 262 7.24 3.30 0.54
CA VAL A 262 8.06 2.09 0.39
C VAL A 262 8.10 1.64 -1.07
N GLU A 263 6.95 1.55 -1.74
CA GLU A 263 6.91 1.14 -3.16
C GLU A 263 7.63 2.14 -4.07
N SER A 264 7.43 3.44 -3.87
CA SER A 264 8.11 4.49 -4.63
C SER A 264 9.62 4.41 -4.47
N CYS A 265 10.11 4.21 -3.24
CA CYS A 265 11.54 4.03 -2.96
C CYS A 265 12.10 2.77 -3.64
N LEU A 266 11.36 1.65 -3.62
CA LEU A 266 11.74 0.41 -4.31
C LEU A 266 11.75 0.55 -5.84
N MET A 267 10.99 1.50 -6.39
CA MET A 267 11.00 1.87 -7.81
C MET A 267 12.12 2.86 -8.17
N GLY A 268 12.86 3.35 -7.18
CA GLY A 268 13.94 4.33 -7.35
C GLY A 268 13.50 5.80 -7.30
N PHE A 269 12.25 6.08 -6.94
CA PHE A 269 11.75 7.43 -6.72
C PHE A 269 11.98 7.89 -5.28
N ASP A 270 12.33 9.16 -5.13
CA ASP A 270 12.17 9.80 -3.83
C ASP A 270 10.68 9.91 -3.50
N SER A 271 10.35 9.92 -2.23
CA SER A 271 8.96 10.05 -1.79
C SER A 271 8.83 10.87 -0.53
N CYS A 272 7.72 11.57 -0.42
CA CYS A 272 7.39 12.34 0.76
C CYS A 272 5.93 12.13 1.16
N GLY A 273 5.61 12.37 2.42
CA GLY A 273 4.23 12.33 2.85
C GLY A 273 3.97 13.10 4.11
N VAL A 274 2.67 13.25 4.41
CA VAL A 274 2.22 13.77 5.70
C VAL A 274 1.25 12.78 6.32
N GLU A 275 1.31 12.67 7.64
CA GLU A 275 0.41 11.86 8.44
C GLU A 275 0.22 12.51 9.79
N ILE A 276 -1.00 12.52 10.31
CA ILE A 276 -1.29 13.20 11.56
C ILE A 276 -0.90 12.34 12.77
N ASN A 277 -1.06 11.02 12.65
CA ASN A 277 -0.76 10.06 13.71
C ASN A 277 0.77 9.86 13.83
N PRO A 278 1.41 10.30 14.92
CA PRO A 278 2.87 10.17 15.07
C PRO A 278 3.37 8.73 15.11
N MET A 279 2.53 7.76 15.52
CA MET A 279 2.87 6.34 15.45
C MET A 279 2.96 5.87 14.00
N SER A 280 2.06 6.35 13.15
CA SER A 280 2.05 6.06 11.71
C SER A 280 3.22 6.74 10.98
N VAL A 281 3.59 7.95 11.40
CA VAL A 281 4.81 8.64 10.94
C VAL A 281 6.08 7.84 11.29
N LEU A 282 6.22 7.41 12.55
CA LEU A 282 7.34 6.56 12.99
C LEU A 282 7.42 5.28 12.14
N MET A 283 6.28 4.61 11.96
CA MET A 283 6.19 3.37 11.18
C MET A 283 6.64 3.59 9.73
N SER A 284 6.12 4.61 9.06
CA SER A 284 6.45 4.92 7.67
C SER A 284 7.93 5.24 7.48
N ASN A 285 8.49 6.07 8.36
CA ASN A 285 9.90 6.45 8.31
C ASN A 285 10.82 5.26 8.60
N ALA A 286 10.51 4.43 9.60
CA ALA A 286 11.29 3.22 9.91
C ALA A 286 11.28 2.20 8.77
N LYS A 287 10.13 2.03 8.08
CA LYS A 287 10.03 1.16 6.89
C LYS A 287 10.88 1.65 5.72
N CYS A 288 10.96 2.96 5.52
CA CYS A 288 11.84 3.57 4.52
C CYS A 288 13.32 3.46 4.92
N ALA A 289 13.62 3.72 6.19
CA ALA A 289 14.96 3.66 6.78
C ALA A 289 15.63 2.28 6.63
N LEU A 290 14.87 1.18 6.78
CA LEU A 290 15.38 -0.19 6.62
C LEU A 290 16.13 -0.38 5.29
N MET A 291 15.71 0.31 4.22
CA MET A 291 16.29 0.16 2.88
C MET A 291 17.64 0.89 2.69
N HIS A 292 18.02 1.75 3.64
CA HIS A 292 19.23 2.57 3.60
C HIS A 292 20.26 2.18 4.65
N VAL A 293 19.88 1.37 5.64
CA VAL A 293 20.79 0.88 6.69
C VAL A 293 21.53 -0.38 6.22
N SER A 294 22.83 -0.46 6.53
CA SER A 294 23.59 -1.69 6.27
C SER A 294 23.31 -2.76 7.35
N PRO A 295 23.25 -4.06 7.00
CA PRO A 295 23.02 -5.11 7.99
C PRO A 295 24.06 -5.11 9.13
N ALA A 296 25.33 -4.85 8.82
CA ALA A 296 26.40 -4.81 9.81
C ALA A 296 26.22 -3.66 10.83
N GLN A 297 25.83 -2.47 10.36
CA GLN A 297 25.56 -1.33 11.24
C GLN A 297 24.35 -1.60 12.15
N LEU A 298 23.30 -2.21 11.60
CA LEU A 298 22.10 -2.55 12.36
C LEU A 298 22.38 -3.63 13.41
N ASP A 299 23.09 -4.70 13.07
CA ASP A 299 23.47 -5.78 14.00
C ASP A 299 24.29 -5.24 15.17
N ALA A 300 25.30 -4.40 14.88
CA ALA A 300 26.11 -3.74 15.90
C ALA A 300 25.26 -2.84 16.83
N SER A 301 24.34 -2.06 16.26
CA SER A 301 23.46 -1.17 17.03
C SER A 301 22.46 -1.94 17.90
N ILE A 302 21.94 -3.07 17.40
CA ILE A 302 21.03 -3.94 18.16
C ILE A 302 21.79 -4.59 19.31
N ALA A 303 23.00 -5.11 19.06
CA ALA A 303 23.83 -5.74 20.08
C ALA A 303 24.18 -4.74 21.20
N GLU A 304 24.62 -3.53 20.83
CA GLU A 304 24.91 -2.45 21.79
C GLU A 304 23.65 -2.10 22.60
N PHE A 305 22.50 -1.92 21.94
CA PHE A 305 21.24 -1.59 22.61
C PHE A 305 20.86 -2.66 23.65
N LEU A 306 20.89 -3.94 23.26
CA LEU A 306 20.52 -5.04 24.16
C LEU A 306 21.50 -5.18 25.34
N GLU A 307 22.81 -5.01 25.09
CA GLU A 307 23.83 -5.03 26.15
C GLU A 307 23.58 -3.93 27.18
N VAL A 308 23.44 -2.68 26.72
CA VAL A 308 23.17 -1.53 27.59
C VAL A 308 21.84 -1.70 28.33
N PHE A 309 20.79 -2.12 27.63
CA PHE A 309 19.47 -2.34 28.21
C PHE A 309 19.49 -3.39 29.32
N HIS A 310 20.13 -4.55 29.09
CA HIS A 310 20.22 -5.60 30.10
C HIS A 310 21.09 -5.19 31.29
N SER A 311 22.19 -4.45 31.06
CA SER A 311 23.03 -3.93 32.14
C SER A 311 22.26 -2.97 33.04
N GLU A 312 21.60 -1.96 32.46
CA GLU A 312 20.82 -0.96 33.19
C GLU A 312 19.61 -1.58 33.91
N LEU A 313 18.92 -2.52 33.26
CA LEU A 313 17.80 -3.23 33.88
C LEU A 313 18.24 -4.06 35.09
N ASN A 314 19.41 -4.70 35.03
CA ASN A 314 19.95 -5.45 36.16
C ASN A 314 20.27 -4.51 37.33
N LEU A 315 20.85 -3.33 37.08
CA LEU A 315 21.11 -2.32 38.11
C LEU A 315 19.81 -1.89 38.80
N LEU A 316 18.75 -1.59 38.05
CA LEU A 316 17.44 -1.23 38.61
C LEU A 316 16.85 -2.37 39.46
N ARG A 317 16.91 -3.62 38.97
CA ARG A 317 16.40 -4.79 39.70
C ARG A 317 17.13 -5.02 41.03
N VAL A 318 18.46 -4.82 41.05
CA VAL A 318 19.26 -4.94 42.29
C VAL A 318 18.92 -3.82 43.28
N GLN A 319 18.72 -2.59 42.79
CA GLN A 319 18.27 -1.46 43.62
C GLN A 319 16.89 -1.70 44.24
N HIS A 320 15.93 -2.25 43.48
CA HIS A 320 14.60 -2.64 43.99
C HIS A 320 14.65 -3.71 45.09
N GLN A 321 15.68 -4.56 45.08
CA GLN A 321 15.92 -5.56 46.13
C GLN A 321 16.61 -4.97 47.38
N GLY A 322 16.84 -3.66 47.43
CA GLY A 322 17.46 -2.98 48.57
C GLY A 322 18.95 -3.26 48.74
N GLN A 323 19.61 -3.79 47.70
CA GLN A 323 21.04 -4.07 47.73
C GLN A 323 21.83 -2.82 47.35
N VAL A 324 22.93 -2.56 48.06
CA VAL A 324 23.85 -1.44 47.78
C VAL A 324 24.81 -1.86 46.68
N THR A 325 24.71 -1.22 45.51
CA THR A 325 25.67 -1.37 44.42
C THR A 325 26.71 -0.24 44.45
N LEU A 326 27.92 -0.52 43.96
CA LEU A 326 28.96 0.50 43.79
C LEU A 326 28.63 1.48 42.64
N GLU A 327 27.77 1.06 41.72
CA GLU A 327 27.33 1.81 40.54
C GLU A 327 25.81 1.96 40.56
N SER A 328 25.31 3.14 40.19
CA SER A 328 23.88 3.42 40.02
C SER A 328 23.50 3.38 38.53
N SER A 329 22.25 3.02 38.22
CA SER A 329 21.73 3.12 36.85
C SER A 329 21.91 4.55 36.29
N SER A 330 22.32 4.64 35.02
CA SER A 330 22.39 5.91 34.29
C SER A 330 20.99 6.43 33.93
N TYR A 331 19.98 5.56 34.03
CA TYR A 331 18.59 5.83 33.67
C TYR A 331 17.67 5.55 34.87
N PRO A 332 17.79 6.31 35.98
CA PRO A 332 16.94 6.11 37.14
C PRO A 332 15.46 6.34 36.78
N PRO A 333 14.50 5.67 37.45
CA PRO A 333 13.08 5.85 37.17
C PRO A 333 12.69 7.33 37.26
N ASP A 334 11.99 7.81 36.25
CA ASP A 334 11.56 9.22 36.14
C ASP A 334 10.06 9.33 36.41
N PRO A 335 9.64 9.79 37.62
CA PRO A 335 8.23 9.89 38.01
C PRO A 335 7.37 10.70 37.04
N ASP A 336 7.95 11.71 36.38
CA ASP A 336 7.22 12.58 35.47
C ASP A 336 6.76 11.80 34.22
N ILE A 337 7.58 10.86 33.72
CA ILE A 337 7.22 10.01 32.59
C ILE A 337 6.06 9.08 32.97
N TYR A 338 6.09 8.48 34.16
CA TYR A 338 5.03 7.59 34.62
C TYR A 338 3.70 8.34 34.81
N GLU A 339 3.75 9.55 35.36
CA GLU A 339 2.55 10.37 35.54
C GLU A 339 2.00 10.86 34.20
N GLN A 340 2.87 11.21 33.24
CA GLN A 340 2.45 11.52 31.87
C GLN A 340 1.71 10.33 31.22
N ILE A 341 2.26 9.11 31.31
CA ILE A 341 1.62 7.91 30.76
C ILE A 341 0.27 7.66 31.45
N ARG A 342 0.22 7.76 32.79
CA ARG A 342 -1.00 7.61 33.58
C ARG A 342 -2.06 8.64 33.18
N ALA A 343 -1.67 9.90 32.96
CA ALA A 343 -2.58 10.97 32.58
C ALA A 343 -3.15 10.76 31.17
N VAL A 344 -2.29 10.39 30.20
CA VAL A 344 -2.68 10.17 28.79
C VAL A 344 -3.55 8.92 28.63
N ALA A 345 -3.15 7.80 29.23
CA ALA A 345 -3.79 6.51 29.03
C ALA A 345 -3.79 5.67 30.34
N PRO A 346 -4.72 5.97 31.28
CA PRO A 346 -4.79 5.28 32.58
C PRO A 346 -4.90 3.74 32.45
N ASP A 347 -5.70 3.27 31.50
CA ASP A 347 -5.89 1.83 31.26
C ASP A 347 -4.59 1.15 30.80
N VAL A 348 -3.83 1.82 29.95
CA VAL A 348 -2.53 1.32 29.45
C VAL A 348 -1.52 1.30 30.59
N TYR A 349 -1.48 2.35 31.42
CA TYR A 349 -0.63 2.39 32.61
C TYR A 349 -0.91 1.17 33.50
N HIS A 350 -2.17 0.95 33.88
CA HIS A 350 -2.54 -0.18 34.75
C HIS A 350 -2.31 -1.56 34.12
N GLU A 351 -2.35 -1.66 32.79
CA GLU A 351 -2.11 -2.91 32.08
C GLU A 351 -0.63 -3.32 32.07
N PHE A 352 0.29 -2.35 32.00
CA PHE A 352 1.73 -2.58 31.85
C PHE A 352 2.54 -2.37 33.13
N GLU A 353 2.00 -1.68 34.14
CA GLU A 353 2.63 -1.53 35.46
C GLU A 353 2.96 -2.87 36.14
N PRO A 354 2.10 -3.92 36.11
CA PRO A 354 2.40 -5.17 36.78
C PRO A 354 3.69 -5.84 36.27
N ASN A 355 4.45 -6.42 37.18
CA ASN A 355 5.72 -7.13 36.91
C ASN A 355 6.81 -6.26 36.28
N HIS A 356 6.86 -4.95 36.57
CA HIS A 356 7.90 -4.03 36.09
C HIS A 356 7.98 -3.87 34.57
N VAL A 357 6.99 -4.33 33.80
CA VAL A 357 7.04 -4.24 32.33
C VAL A 357 7.01 -2.78 31.86
N LEU A 358 6.27 -1.91 32.56
CA LEU A 358 6.29 -0.48 32.27
C LEU A 358 7.68 0.14 32.46
N GLU A 359 8.39 -0.24 33.53
CA GLU A 359 9.76 0.21 33.80
C GLU A 359 10.74 -0.27 32.72
N GLU A 360 10.60 -1.52 32.26
CA GLU A 360 11.38 -2.07 31.15
C GLU A 360 11.16 -1.28 29.84
N ILE A 361 9.92 -0.96 29.51
CA ILE A 361 9.57 -0.18 28.30
C ILE A 361 10.11 1.24 28.39
N VAL A 362 9.93 1.92 29.53
CA VAL A 362 10.41 3.29 29.75
C VAL A 362 11.93 3.35 29.68
N LEU A 363 12.63 2.40 30.31
CA LEU A 363 14.09 2.29 30.24
C LEU A 363 14.55 2.12 28.79
N ALA A 364 13.98 1.15 28.06
CA ALA A 364 14.34 0.87 26.68
C ALA A 364 14.12 2.10 25.79
N ARG A 365 12.99 2.78 25.93
CA ARG A 365 12.69 4.03 25.22
C ARG A 365 13.75 5.10 25.48
N ARG A 366 14.10 5.35 26.74
CA ARG A 366 15.08 6.38 27.10
C ARG A 366 16.47 6.10 26.54
N ILE A 367 16.91 4.84 26.60
CA ILE A 367 18.17 4.41 25.97
C ILE A 367 18.14 4.72 24.47
N VAL A 368 17.04 4.38 23.78
CA VAL A 368 16.89 4.65 22.34
C VAL A 368 16.90 6.15 22.03
N GLU A 369 16.17 6.95 22.81
CA GLU A 369 16.09 8.41 22.63
C GLU A 369 17.42 9.14 22.89
N GLU A 370 18.21 8.69 23.87
CA GLU A 370 19.44 9.37 24.28
C GLU A 370 20.68 8.93 23.49
N ARG A 371 20.75 7.66 23.05
CA ARG A 371 21.96 7.11 22.41
C ARG A 371 21.90 7.01 20.89
N TYR A 372 20.71 6.97 20.30
CA TYR A 372 20.55 6.69 18.87
C TYR A 372 19.90 7.87 18.14
N THR A 373 20.25 8.05 16.88
CA THR A 373 19.67 9.09 16.01
C THR A 373 19.33 8.53 14.62
N GLY A 374 18.58 9.30 13.83
CA GLY A 374 18.28 8.97 12.44
C GLY A 374 17.57 7.62 12.24
N ASP A 375 18.01 6.90 11.21
CA ASP A 375 17.38 5.66 10.74
C ASP A 375 17.44 4.52 11.79
N ILE A 376 18.56 4.38 12.49
CA ILE A 376 18.71 3.37 13.55
C ILE A 376 17.74 3.64 14.70
N ARG A 377 17.62 4.90 15.14
CA ARG A 377 16.64 5.27 16.17
C ARG A 377 15.22 4.90 15.74
N ASN A 378 14.83 5.20 14.51
CA ASN A 378 13.50 4.89 14.00
C ASN A 378 13.23 3.38 13.99
N LEU A 379 14.21 2.56 13.58
CA LEU A 379 14.10 1.10 13.57
C LEU A 379 13.97 0.53 14.99
N LEU A 380 14.78 0.98 15.94
CA LEU A 380 14.71 0.56 17.34
C LEU A 380 13.37 0.97 17.97
N MET A 381 12.93 2.22 17.77
CA MET A 381 11.63 2.71 18.24
C MET A 381 10.46 1.91 17.64
N LEU A 382 10.53 1.52 16.36
CA LEU A 382 9.52 0.66 15.75
C LEU A 382 9.53 -0.74 16.37
N GLY A 383 10.71 -1.27 16.71
CA GLY A 383 10.84 -2.52 17.46
C GLY A 383 10.14 -2.47 18.83
N LEU A 384 10.32 -1.36 19.56
CA LEU A 384 9.60 -1.11 20.82
C LEU A 384 8.08 -1.03 20.60
N ALA A 385 7.64 -0.33 19.55
CA ALA A 385 6.22 -0.22 19.22
C ALA A 385 5.55 -1.57 18.93
N MET A 386 6.24 -2.43 18.16
CA MET A 386 5.78 -3.79 17.90
C MET A 386 5.72 -4.61 19.20
N CYS A 387 6.73 -4.49 20.06
CA CYS A 387 6.77 -5.20 21.34
C CYS A 387 5.58 -4.82 22.23
N ILE A 388 5.29 -3.52 22.33
CA ILE A 388 4.10 -3.01 23.03
C ILE A 388 2.82 -3.59 22.42
N SER A 389 2.68 -3.56 21.09
CA SER A 389 1.52 -4.11 20.38
C SER A 389 1.31 -5.60 20.68
N ASP A 390 2.38 -6.37 20.71
CA ASP A 390 2.35 -7.82 20.92
C ASP A 390 2.07 -8.22 22.36
N LEU A 391 2.46 -7.39 23.33
CA LEU A 391 2.23 -7.63 24.75
C LEU A 391 0.85 -7.19 25.21
N LYS A 392 0.21 -6.27 24.49
CA LYS A 392 -1.14 -5.80 24.77
C LYS A 392 -2.14 -6.96 24.88
N GLY A 393 -2.94 -6.95 25.94
CA GLY A 393 -3.94 -7.97 26.28
C GLY A 393 -3.38 -9.30 26.81
N LYS A 394 -2.05 -9.47 26.90
CA LYS A 394 -1.45 -10.71 27.42
C LYS A 394 -1.40 -10.72 28.96
N LYS A 395 -1.68 -11.90 29.52
CA LYS A 395 -1.60 -12.17 30.97
C LYS A 395 -0.15 -12.22 31.49
N HIS A 396 0.72 -12.90 30.75
CA HIS A 396 2.16 -12.93 31.02
C HIS A 396 2.86 -12.12 29.95
N LYS A 397 3.66 -11.14 30.38
CA LYS A 397 4.40 -10.22 29.51
C LYS A 397 5.88 -10.41 29.78
N ASP A 398 6.62 -10.92 28.80
CA ASP A 398 8.09 -10.96 28.80
C ASP A 398 8.58 -9.97 27.75
N PHE A 399 8.92 -8.76 28.20
CA PHE A 399 9.37 -7.70 27.30
C PHE A 399 10.79 -7.96 26.81
N CYS A 400 11.68 -8.40 27.69
CA CYS A 400 13.09 -8.69 27.39
C CYS A 400 13.25 -9.71 26.25
N GLU A 401 12.58 -10.86 26.32
CA GLU A 401 12.65 -11.88 25.26
C GLU A 401 12.00 -11.36 23.97
N ARG A 402 10.87 -10.65 24.10
CA ARG A 402 10.10 -10.19 22.94
C ARG A 402 10.83 -9.12 22.15
N ILE A 403 11.46 -8.14 22.81
CA ILE A 403 12.21 -7.09 22.11
C ILE A 403 13.41 -7.66 21.35
N ALA A 404 14.16 -8.57 21.96
CA ALA A 404 15.28 -9.24 21.29
C ALA A 404 14.81 -10.00 20.03
N THR A 405 13.69 -10.71 20.13
CA THR A 405 13.09 -11.45 19.00
C THR A 405 12.66 -10.51 17.87
N ILE A 406 12.04 -9.38 18.18
CA ILE A 406 11.58 -8.40 17.19
C ILE A 406 12.77 -7.74 16.49
N LEU A 407 13.79 -7.31 17.24
CA LEU A 407 14.98 -6.69 16.66
C LEU A 407 15.74 -7.66 15.74
N GLU A 408 15.79 -8.94 16.09
CA GLU A 408 16.33 -10.00 15.23
C GLU A 408 15.50 -10.17 13.92
N ASP A 409 14.16 -10.04 13.97
CA ASP A 409 13.34 -10.05 12.74
C ASP A 409 13.61 -8.83 11.84
N ILE A 410 13.75 -7.64 12.44
CA ILE A 410 14.12 -6.41 11.75
C ILE A 410 15.49 -6.59 11.05
N TYR A 411 16.48 -7.13 11.76
CA TYR A 411 17.79 -7.44 11.21
C TYR A 411 17.69 -8.42 10.02
N ARG A 412 16.94 -9.51 10.14
CA ARG A 412 16.78 -10.50 9.05
C ARG A 412 16.16 -9.89 7.81
N ARG A 413 15.15 -9.03 7.97
CA ARG A 413 14.54 -8.30 6.85
C ARG A 413 15.53 -7.33 6.20
N CYS A 414 16.36 -6.66 6.99
CA CYS A 414 17.44 -5.80 6.49
C CYS A 414 18.47 -6.59 5.69
N ALA A 415 18.93 -7.73 6.20
CA ALA A 415 19.89 -8.61 5.54
C ALA A 415 19.35 -9.16 4.21
N LEU A 416 18.13 -9.71 4.25
CA LEU A 416 17.42 -10.21 3.07
C LEU A 416 17.27 -9.12 2.00
N PHE A 417 16.85 -7.92 2.40
CA PHE A 417 16.70 -6.81 1.47
C PHE A 417 18.04 -6.42 0.83
N ASN A 418 19.11 -6.33 1.61
CA ASN A 418 20.42 -5.95 1.10
C ASN A 418 20.93 -6.94 0.03
N GLN A 419 20.70 -8.24 0.21
CA GLN A 419 21.02 -9.27 -0.78
C GLN A 419 20.19 -9.12 -2.06
N LEU A 420 18.87 -8.89 -1.94
CA LEU A 420 18.01 -8.65 -3.10
C LEU A 420 18.41 -7.38 -3.86
N LYS A 421 18.71 -6.30 -3.13
CA LYS A 421 19.19 -5.03 -3.70
C LYS A 421 20.44 -5.22 -4.55
N GLU A 422 21.39 -6.02 -4.09
CA GLU A 422 22.62 -6.31 -4.83
C GLU A 422 22.37 -7.18 -6.07
N VAL A 423 21.60 -8.27 -5.95
CA VAL A 423 21.36 -9.18 -7.08
C VAL A 423 20.50 -8.52 -8.16
N LEU A 424 19.48 -7.78 -7.75
CA LEU A 424 18.55 -7.09 -8.64
C LEU A 424 19.05 -5.72 -9.11
N GLN A 425 20.16 -5.22 -8.55
CA GLN A 425 20.73 -3.90 -8.88
C GLN A 425 19.71 -2.75 -8.67
N LEU A 426 18.95 -2.81 -7.56
CA LEU A 426 17.91 -1.81 -7.28
C LEU A 426 18.53 -0.45 -6.93
N LYS A 427 18.12 0.60 -7.65
CA LYS A 427 18.29 1.99 -7.21
C LYS A 427 17.17 2.29 -6.22
N ILE A 428 17.53 2.68 -5.01
CA ILE A 428 16.57 2.95 -3.92
C ILE A 428 16.44 4.45 -3.70
N GLY A 429 15.21 4.96 -3.77
CA GLY A 429 14.92 6.35 -3.44
C GLY A 429 14.82 6.61 -1.93
N ARG A 430 14.77 7.89 -1.54
CA ARG A 430 14.62 8.34 -0.15
C ARG A 430 13.15 8.61 0.15
N GLY A 431 12.64 8.09 1.27
CA GLY A 431 11.28 8.33 1.74
C GLY A 431 11.26 9.08 3.06
N VAL A 432 10.40 10.09 3.18
CA VAL A 432 10.20 10.83 4.44
C VAL A 432 8.72 11.16 4.69
N VAL A 433 8.23 10.91 5.90
CA VAL A 433 6.91 11.33 6.35
C VAL A 433 7.05 12.36 7.46
N TYR A 434 6.28 13.44 7.35
CA TYR A 434 6.18 14.49 8.35
C TYR A 434 4.90 14.34 9.17
N GLN A 435 4.97 14.66 10.46
CA GLN A 435 3.77 14.76 11.29
C GLN A 435 3.05 16.07 10.99
N ALA A 436 1.99 16.02 10.18
CA ALA A 436 1.25 17.21 9.76
C ALA A 436 -0.19 16.85 9.36
N ASP A 437 -1.01 17.89 9.17
CA ASP A 437 -2.37 17.73 8.63
C ASP A 437 -2.32 17.48 7.13
N ALA A 438 -3.23 16.67 6.61
CA ALA A 438 -3.39 16.53 5.16
C ALA A 438 -3.91 17.82 4.48
N ALA A 439 -4.46 18.75 5.28
CA ALA A 439 -4.85 20.09 4.90
C ALA A 439 -3.74 21.15 5.10
N ASP A 440 -2.54 20.77 5.55
CA ASP A 440 -1.39 21.66 5.72
C ASP A 440 -0.10 20.98 5.23
N LEU A 441 0.31 21.33 4.01
CA LEU A 441 1.51 20.78 3.36
C LEU A 441 2.71 21.73 3.47
N SER A 442 2.76 22.59 4.49
CA SER A 442 3.94 23.44 4.76
C SER A 442 5.21 22.62 5.04
N SER A 443 5.07 21.47 5.70
CA SER A 443 6.19 20.57 6.03
C SER A 443 6.94 20.02 4.81
N VAL A 444 6.24 19.89 3.67
CA VAL A 444 6.83 19.41 2.40
C VAL A 444 7.24 20.55 1.47
N GLU A 445 7.08 21.82 1.87
CA GLU A 445 7.40 22.98 1.01
C GLU A 445 8.90 23.11 0.67
N ALA A 446 9.77 22.57 1.53
CA ALA A 446 11.20 22.48 1.25
C ALA A 446 11.51 21.54 0.05
N ILE A 447 10.58 20.66 -0.30
CA ILE A 447 10.67 19.77 -1.46
C ILE A 447 10.29 20.59 -2.69
N ARG A 448 11.31 20.98 -3.46
CA ARG A 448 11.16 21.93 -4.56
C ARG A 448 10.20 21.46 -5.67
N VAL A 449 10.12 20.14 -5.87
CA VAL A 449 9.52 19.53 -7.05
C VAL A 449 8.84 18.22 -6.65
N ILE A 450 7.51 18.16 -6.81
CA ILE A 450 6.69 16.97 -6.57
C ILE A 450 5.92 16.65 -7.85
N HIS A 451 6.18 15.48 -8.44
CA HIS A 451 5.70 15.15 -9.80
C HIS A 451 4.36 14.42 -9.83
N GLY A 452 3.95 13.83 -8.70
CA GLY A 452 2.67 13.15 -8.58
C GLY A 452 2.29 12.89 -7.14
N ASN A 453 1.00 12.64 -6.90
CA ASN A 453 0.46 12.26 -5.60
C ASN A 453 -0.42 11.02 -5.75
N VAL A 454 -0.27 10.06 -4.86
CA VAL A 454 -1.20 8.92 -4.77
C VAL A 454 -1.62 8.82 -3.31
N ASN A 455 -2.93 8.78 -3.04
CA ASN A 455 -3.40 8.78 -1.67
C ASN A 455 -4.70 7.99 -1.49
N SER A 456 -5.00 7.67 -0.22
CA SER A 456 -6.27 7.06 0.21
C SER A 456 -6.74 7.74 1.51
N PRO A 457 -7.58 8.78 1.41
CA PRO A 457 -8.04 9.50 2.60
C PRO A 457 -8.99 8.63 3.45
N PRO A 458 -9.04 8.86 4.79
CA PRO A 458 -9.95 8.15 5.68
C PRO A 458 -11.40 8.62 5.47
N TYR A 459 -12.19 7.87 4.72
CA TYR A 459 -13.61 8.18 4.47
C TYR A 459 -14.50 7.87 5.70
N SER A 460 -15.69 8.49 5.77
CA SER A 460 -16.55 8.66 6.97
C SER A 460 -16.97 7.42 7.80
N THR A 461 -16.59 6.21 7.41
CA THR A 461 -16.76 4.97 8.19
C THR A 461 -15.41 4.39 8.63
N ALA A 462 -14.37 5.22 8.70
CA ALA A 462 -13.00 4.82 8.94
C ALA A 462 -12.81 4.13 10.30
N LEU A 463 -11.74 3.34 10.37
CA LEU A 463 -11.28 2.71 11.60
C LEU A 463 -10.84 3.77 12.62
N ASP A 464 -10.96 3.44 13.91
CA ASP A 464 -10.39 4.24 14.98
C ASP A 464 -8.88 4.02 15.06
N TYR A 465 -8.12 4.71 14.20
CA TYR A 465 -6.67 4.56 14.10
C TYR A 465 -5.96 4.97 15.41
N ILE A 466 -6.33 6.11 16.00
CA ILE A 466 -5.74 6.61 17.25
C ILE A 466 -6.03 5.66 18.40
N GLY A 467 -7.29 5.21 18.56
CA GLY A 467 -7.66 4.28 19.61
C GLY A 467 -6.95 2.92 19.49
N ASN A 468 -6.64 2.46 18.28
CA ASN A 468 -5.86 1.23 18.08
C ASN A 468 -4.40 1.40 18.56
N ASP A 469 -3.82 2.59 18.39
CA ASP A 469 -2.40 2.89 18.65
C ASP A 469 -2.15 3.51 20.04
N ILE A 470 -3.18 3.71 20.86
CA ILE A 470 -3.09 4.44 22.15
C ILE A 470 -1.99 3.93 23.08
N SER A 471 -1.74 2.60 23.08
CA SER A 471 -0.72 1.98 23.92
C SER A 471 0.68 2.42 23.48
N GLN A 472 0.95 2.41 22.19
CA GLN A 472 2.21 2.84 21.60
C GLN A 472 2.40 4.35 21.73
N LEU A 473 1.33 5.14 21.46
CA LEU A 473 1.36 6.60 21.56
C LEU A 473 1.78 7.07 22.96
N ALA A 474 1.18 6.49 24.00
CA ALA A 474 1.50 6.83 25.38
C ALA A 474 2.87 6.30 25.83
N LEU A 475 3.14 5.00 25.65
CA LEU A 475 4.34 4.36 26.18
C LEU A 475 5.63 4.81 25.49
N LEU A 476 5.57 5.14 24.19
CA LEU A 476 6.69 5.72 23.45
C LEU A 476 6.78 7.25 23.59
N GLY A 477 5.86 7.87 24.34
CA GLY A 477 5.78 9.33 24.55
C GLY A 477 5.69 10.15 23.27
N LEU A 478 5.03 9.57 22.26
CA LEU A 478 4.63 10.26 21.04
C LEU A 478 3.46 11.23 21.32
N VAL A 479 2.73 10.98 22.41
CA VAL A 479 1.75 11.88 23.01
C VAL A 479 2.06 11.97 24.50
N ARG A 480 2.20 13.19 25.02
CA ARG A 480 2.69 13.45 26.39
C ARG A 480 1.66 14.06 27.31
N SER A 481 0.50 14.49 26.77
CA SER A 481 -0.59 15.04 27.57
C SER A 481 -1.98 14.65 27.02
N PRO A 482 -3.01 14.64 27.88
CA PRO A 482 -4.40 14.43 27.43
C PRO A 482 -4.86 15.48 26.41
N GLU A 483 -4.32 16.70 26.49
CA GLU A 483 -4.64 17.77 25.54
C GLU A 483 -4.06 17.47 24.15
N GLU A 484 -2.83 16.97 24.07
CA GLU A 484 -2.25 16.51 22.80
C GLU A 484 -3.04 15.35 22.19
N LEU A 485 -3.46 14.38 23.01
CA LEU A 485 -4.30 13.26 22.55
C LEU A 485 -5.62 13.76 21.97
N ARG A 486 -6.30 14.65 22.69
CA ARG A 486 -7.57 15.23 22.24
C ARG A 486 -7.40 16.03 20.95
N LYS A 487 -6.35 16.85 20.84
CA LYS A 487 -6.03 17.58 19.59
C LYS A 487 -5.79 16.63 18.42
N LEU A 488 -5.14 15.49 18.66
CA LEU A 488 -4.91 14.47 17.65
C LEU A 488 -6.24 13.82 17.20
N GLU A 489 -7.12 13.50 18.15
CA GLU A 489 -8.45 12.92 17.88
C GLU A 489 -9.39 13.88 17.14
N ASP A 490 -9.36 15.16 17.51
CA ASP A 490 -10.21 16.21 16.92
C ASP A 490 -9.79 16.54 15.48
N ARG A 491 -8.50 16.46 15.19
CA ARG A 491 -7.96 16.75 13.84
C ARG A 491 -7.98 15.54 12.90
N MET A 492 -8.15 14.33 13.42
CA MET A 492 -8.30 13.14 12.58
C MET A 492 -9.65 13.17 11.84
N GLY A 493 -9.60 13.49 10.54
CA GLY A 493 -10.77 13.46 9.67
C GLY A 493 -11.48 12.11 9.69
N GLY A 494 -12.81 12.12 9.85
CA GLY A 494 -13.63 10.90 9.79
C GLY A 494 -13.66 10.07 11.07
N ASN A 495 -13.21 10.60 12.21
CA ASN A 495 -13.28 9.91 13.51
C ASN A 495 -14.73 9.48 13.86
N PRO A 496 -15.02 8.17 13.95
CA PRO A 496 -16.38 7.69 14.19
C PRO A 496 -16.91 8.00 15.60
N ARG A 497 -16.03 8.32 16.56
CA ARG A 497 -16.36 8.57 17.96
C ARG A 497 -16.61 10.05 18.30
N ALA A 498 -16.18 10.98 17.44
CA ALA A 498 -16.44 12.39 17.66
C ALA A 498 -17.93 12.72 17.48
N LYS A 499 -18.49 13.52 18.40
CA LYS A 499 -19.85 14.07 18.28
C LYS A 499 -19.76 15.34 17.44
N HIS A 500 -20.37 15.31 16.27
CA HIS A 500 -20.28 16.42 15.32
C HIS A 500 -21.51 17.33 15.35
N ASP A 501 -22.62 16.89 15.97
CA ASP A 501 -23.84 17.70 16.10
C ASP A 501 -23.69 18.79 17.16
N ASN A 502 -23.39 20.01 16.72
CA ASN A 502 -23.46 21.24 17.51
C ASN A 502 -24.11 22.39 16.69
N GLU A 503 -24.46 23.48 17.37
CA GLU A 503 -25.16 24.61 16.75
C GLU A 503 -24.33 25.31 15.66
N GLU A 504 -23.03 25.41 15.86
CA GLU A 504 -22.10 25.98 14.88
C GLU A 504 -22.07 25.16 13.59
N MET A 505 -22.02 23.83 13.68
CA MET A 505 -22.00 22.94 12.52
C MET A 505 -23.29 22.99 11.72
N ARG A 506 -24.44 23.06 12.40
CA ARG A 506 -25.74 23.28 11.76
C ARG A 506 -25.73 24.55 10.91
N LEU A 507 -25.19 25.65 11.45
CA LEU A 507 -25.10 26.92 10.74
C LEU A 507 -24.15 26.83 9.54
N ARG A 508 -22.95 26.25 9.74
CA ARG A 508 -21.95 26.04 8.67
C ARG A 508 -22.52 25.26 7.48
N VAL A 509 -23.25 24.18 7.75
CA VAL A 509 -23.91 23.36 6.71
C VAL A 509 -25.04 24.13 6.03
N LYS A 510 -25.87 24.84 6.80
CA LYS A 510 -27.01 25.60 6.27
C LYS A 510 -26.54 26.69 5.32
N GLU A 511 -25.50 27.43 5.69
CA GLU A 511 -24.95 28.53 4.90
C GLU A 511 -23.91 28.08 3.87
N ASN A 512 -23.53 26.79 3.87
CA ASN A 512 -22.43 26.24 3.07
C ASN A 512 -21.17 27.12 3.18
N THR A 513 -20.76 27.45 4.42
CA THR A 513 -19.66 28.38 4.67
C THR A 513 -18.33 27.91 4.08
N ALA A 514 -18.17 26.59 3.89
CA ALA A 514 -17.00 26.02 3.25
C ALA A 514 -17.03 26.09 1.71
N GLY A 515 -18.15 26.47 1.10
CA GLY A 515 -18.31 26.53 -0.36
C GLY A 515 -18.12 25.17 -1.03
N LEU A 516 -18.75 24.13 -0.50
CA LEU A 516 -18.75 22.78 -1.08
C LEU A 516 -19.69 22.70 -2.30
N PRO A 517 -19.50 21.73 -3.22
CA PRO A 517 -20.35 21.54 -4.39
C PRO A 517 -21.82 21.32 -3.99
N GLY A 518 -22.75 21.76 -4.83
CA GLY A 518 -24.19 21.63 -4.58
C GLY A 518 -24.62 20.18 -4.34
N TYR A 519 -24.07 19.23 -5.08
CA TYR A 519 -24.30 17.79 -4.89
C TYR A 519 -23.91 17.31 -3.48
N ALA A 520 -22.76 17.73 -2.96
CA ALA A 520 -22.28 17.36 -1.63
C ALA A 520 -23.20 17.93 -0.53
N ILE A 521 -23.59 19.20 -0.64
CA ILE A 521 -24.53 19.83 0.29
C ILE A 521 -25.91 19.16 0.26
N THR A 522 -26.32 18.71 -0.92
CA THR A 522 -27.58 17.99 -1.09
C THR A 522 -27.53 16.64 -0.36
N LEU A 523 -26.46 15.87 -0.49
CA LEU A 523 -26.27 14.62 0.28
C LEU A 523 -26.32 14.85 1.79
N ILE A 524 -25.66 15.90 2.27
CA ILE A 524 -25.57 16.22 3.70
C ILE A 524 -26.93 16.62 4.26
N ARG A 525 -27.66 17.51 3.58
CA ARG A 525 -29.01 17.92 3.99
C ARG A 525 -30.00 16.75 3.96
N LEU A 526 -29.83 15.81 3.03
CA LEU A 526 -30.71 14.63 2.94
C LEU A 526 -30.54 13.75 4.18
N LEU A 527 -29.30 13.53 4.60
CA LEU A 527 -29.01 12.81 5.84
C LEU A 527 -29.53 13.56 7.07
N GLU A 528 -29.36 14.89 7.12
CA GLU A 528 -29.89 15.71 8.21
C GLU A 528 -31.42 15.63 8.30
N TYR A 529 -32.12 15.70 7.16
CA TYR A 529 -33.58 15.62 7.06
C TYR A 529 -34.12 14.30 7.63
N HIS A 530 -33.46 13.17 7.34
CA HIS A 530 -33.80 11.85 7.89
C HIS A 530 -33.18 11.59 9.28
N GLY A 531 -32.79 12.64 10.01
CA GLY A 531 -32.32 12.54 11.39
C GLY A 531 -30.92 11.94 11.57
N LYS A 532 -30.15 11.75 10.50
CA LYS A 532 -28.78 11.18 10.52
C LYS A 532 -27.72 12.27 10.68
N LYS A 533 -27.91 13.19 11.63
CA LYS A 533 -27.10 14.40 11.83
C LYS A 533 -25.59 14.12 11.98
N ASP A 534 -25.21 13.15 12.80
CA ASP A 534 -23.78 12.79 12.97
C ASP A 534 -23.15 12.24 11.69
N HIS A 535 -23.90 11.55 10.83
CA HIS A 535 -23.40 11.13 9.51
C HIS A 535 -23.29 12.33 8.55
N ALA A 536 -24.27 13.22 8.57
CA ALA A 536 -24.28 14.44 7.75
C ALA A 536 -23.06 15.33 8.05
N TYR A 537 -22.80 15.63 9.33
CA TYR A 537 -21.71 16.52 9.71
C TYR A 537 -20.33 15.89 9.57
N ARG A 538 -20.20 14.57 9.79
CA ARG A 538 -18.97 13.84 9.46
C ARG A 538 -18.63 13.93 7.97
N LEU A 539 -19.63 13.81 7.10
CA LEU A 539 -19.43 13.99 5.66
C LEU A 539 -19.07 15.44 5.32
N TYR A 540 -19.70 16.42 5.97
CA TYR A 540 -19.35 17.83 5.77
C TYR A 540 -17.88 18.11 6.12
N ASP A 541 -17.41 17.65 7.28
CA ASP A 541 -16.00 17.81 7.69
C ASP A 541 -15.04 17.06 6.78
N PHE A 542 -15.39 15.83 6.40
CA PHE A 542 -14.61 15.06 5.43
C PHE A 542 -14.45 15.83 4.10
N TYR A 543 -15.52 16.41 3.56
CA TYR A 543 -15.44 17.20 2.33
C TYR A 543 -14.73 18.55 2.52
N CYS A 544 -14.81 19.16 3.71
CA CYS A 544 -13.99 20.33 4.04
C CYS A 544 -12.50 20.00 4.04
N LEU A 545 -12.11 18.89 4.70
CA LEU A 545 -10.76 18.37 4.70
C LEU A 545 -10.28 18.07 3.28
N MET A 546 -11.08 17.35 2.48
CA MET A 546 -10.72 17.04 1.09
C MET A 546 -10.57 18.29 0.23
N LYS A 547 -11.42 19.31 0.40
CA LYS A 547 -11.29 20.59 -0.30
C LYS A 547 -9.97 21.29 0.04
N GLN A 548 -9.66 21.42 1.33
CA GLN A 548 -8.42 22.06 1.79
C GLN A 548 -7.19 21.26 1.34
N SER A 549 -7.25 19.95 1.48
CA SER A 549 -6.20 19.03 1.05
C SER A 549 -5.93 19.11 -0.44
N LEU A 550 -6.96 19.14 -1.29
CA LEU A 550 -6.81 19.33 -2.74
C LEU A 550 -6.23 20.72 -3.07
N ALA A 551 -6.59 21.76 -2.31
CA ALA A 551 -6.02 23.09 -2.51
C ALA A 551 -4.51 23.11 -2.19
N GLU A 552 -4.09 22.44 -1.11
CA GLU A 552 -2.67 22.27 -0.78
C GLU A 552 -1.93 21.43 -1.81
N GLN A 553 -2.54 20.34 -2.31
CA GLN A 553 -1.98 19.56 -3.42
C GLN A 553 -1.80 20.44 -4.68
N MET A 554 -2.79 21.27 -5.01
CA MET A 554 -2.70 22.24 -6.11
C MET A 554 -1.56 23.24 -5.88
N ARG A 555 -1.25 23.60 -4.63
CA ARG A 555 -0.15 24.50 -4.29
C ARG A 555 1.22 23.84 -4.49
N VAL A 556 1.44 22.66 -3.93
CA VAL A 556 2.78 22.03 -3.83
C VAL A 556 3.20 21.21 -5.05
N LEU A 557 2.25 20.67 -5.82
CA LEU A 557 2.58 19.83 -6.98
C LEU A 557 3.15 20.64 -8.14
N GLU A 558 3.94 20.02 -9.01
CA GLU A 558 4.39 20.69 -10.24
C GLU A 558 3.26 20.84 -11.28
N ARG A 559 3.47 21.73 -12.26
CA ARG A 559 2.56 21.83 -13.41
C ARG A 559 2.50 20.50 -14.16
N ASN A 560 1.31 20.11 -14.62
CA ASN A 560 1.03 18.82 -15.25
C ASN A 560 1.17 17.59 -14.36
N ALA A 561 1.51 17.73 -13.07
CA ALA A 561 1.51 16.63 -12.12
C ALA A 561 0.11 16.01 -12.02
N GLN A 562 0.06 14.69 -11.88
CA GLN A 562 -1.19 13.97 -11.70
C GLN A 562 -1.37 13.54 -10.24
N ILE A 563 -2.62 13.45 -9.84
CA ILE A 563 -3.03 12.90 -8.54
C ILE A 563 -3.94 11.71 -8.77
N ALA A 564 -3.75 10.63 -8.01
CA ALA A 564 -4.66 9.49 -7.95
C ALA A 564 -5.18 9.33 -6.53
N THR A 565 -6.46 9.62 -6.33
CA THR A 565 -7.13 9.47 -5.04
C THR A 565 -8.01 8.24 -5.05
N VAL A 566 -7.69 7.28 -4.19
CA VAL A 566 -8.49 6.08 -3.97
C VAL A 566 -9.57 6.38 -2.94
N ILE A 567 -10.83 6.22 -3.31
CA ILE A 567 -11.96 6.61 -2.46
C ILE A 567 -13.12 5.62 -2.57
N GLY A 568 -13.64 5.18 -1.43
CA GLY A 568 -14.78 4.26 -1.35
C GLY A 568 -16.12 4.99 -1.32
N ASN A 569 -17.15 4.38 -1.91
CA ASN A 569 -18.53 4.86 -1.79
C ASN A 569 -19.18 4.34 -0.52
N ASN A 570 -19.97 5.21 0.12
CA ASN A 570 -20.67 4.87 1.36
C ASN A 570 -22.15 4.69 1.12
N HIS A 571 -22.78 3.82 1.90
CA HIS A 571 -24.23 3.67 1.91
C HIS A 571 -24.74 3.97 3.32
N PHE A 572 -25.69 4.90 3.42
CA PHE A 572 -26.32 5.23 4.69
C PHE A 572 -27.80 4.90 4.62
N LYS A 573 -28.30 4.18 5.62
CA LYS A 573 -29.73 3.93 5.78
C LYS A 573 -30.42 5.25 6.15
N LEU A 574 -31.38 5.68 5.34
CA LEU A 574 -32.18 6.88 5.58
C LEU A 574 -33.36 6.54 6.50
N THR A 575 -34.22 5.64 6.05
CA THR A 575 -35.47 5.24 6.72
C THR A 575 -35.79 3.76 6.47
N ASP A 576 -36.75 3.22 7.21
CA ASP A 576 -37.29 1.87 7.05
C ASP A 576 -38.39 1.81 5.99
N THR A 577 -39.08 2.92 5.71
CA THR A 577 -40.28 2.96 4.86
C THR A 577 -40.07 3.78 3.59
N LEU A 578 -40.60 3.27 2.46
CA LEU A 578 -40.50 3.97 1.17
C LEU A 578 -41.39 5.21 1.12
N GLU A 579 -42.51 5.22 1.82
CA GLU A 579 -43.49 6.31 1.83
C GLU A 579 -42.91 7.64 2.37
N GLU A 580 -41.85 7.56 3.17
CA GLU A 580 -41.12 8.73 3.70
C GLU A 580 -40.14 9.37 2.68
N VAL A 581 -39.91 8.72 1.54
CA VAL A 581 -39.09 9.22 0.44
C VAL A 581 -39.98 9.33 -0.80
N GLU A 582 -40.75 10.42 -0.89
CA GLU A 582 -41.64 10.62 -2.04
C GLU A 582 -40.86 10.57 -3.37
N PRO A 583 -41.35 9.89 -4.44
CA PRO A 583 -40.69 9.80 -5.75
C PRO A 583 -40.57 11.11 -6.56
N GLY A 584 -40.70 12.27 -5.92
CA GLY A 584 -40.58 13.60 -6.53
C GLY A 584 -39.61 14.45 -5.72
N HIS A 585 -39.10 15.51 -6.33
CA HIS A 585 -38.11 16.43 -5.75
C HIS A 585 -38.26 16.62 -4.23
N ILE A 586 -37.24 16.25 -3.45
CA ILE A 586 -37.24 16.54 -2.01
C ILE A 586 -36.91 18.03 -1.87
N ALA A 587 -37.89 18.81 -1.41
CA ALA A 587 -37.72 20.22 -1.10
C ALA A 587 -36.87 20.37 0.16
N MET A 588 -35.56 20.61 0.01
CA MET A 588 -34.62 20.83 1.11
C MET A 588 -34.17 22.29 1.15
N GLY A 589 -35.03 23.16 1.65
CA GLY A 589 -34.79 24.61 1.68
C GLY A 589 -34.79 25.22 0.27
N CYS A 590 -33.76 26.00 -0.07
CA CYS A 590 -33.69 26.76 -1.33
C CYS A 590 -33.29 25.94 -2.59
N THR A 591 -33.18 24.62 -2.46
CA THR A 591 -32.73 23.72 -3.54
C THR A 591 -33.66 22.52 -3.67
N THR A 592 -34.17 22.29 -4.89
CA THR A 592 -34.89 21.07 -5.26
C THR A 592 -33.87 19.96 -5.56
N CYS A 593 -33.84 18.91 -4.74
CA CYS A 593 -33.02 17.72 -5.01
C CYS A 593 -33.82 16.77 -5.91
N ALA A 594 -33.32 16.50 -7.12
CA ALA A 594 -33.80 15.36 -7.90
C ALA A 594 -33.25 14.08 -7.24
N VAL A 595 -34.15 13.17 -6.88
CA VAL A 595 -33.79 11.84 -6.34
C VAL A 595 -34.11 10.81 -7.40
N GLU A 596 -33.12 10.01 -7.77
CA GLU A 596 -33.33 8.87 -8.65
C GLU A 596 -33.48 7.60 -7.80
N VAL A 597 -34.66 7.02 -7.85
CA VAL A 597 -35.02 5.83 -7.06
C VAL A 597 -34.71 4.58 -7.87
N HIS A 598 -33.83 3.73 -7.34
CA HIS A 598 -33.50 2.44 -7.94
C HIS A 598 -34.03 1.28 -7.07
N ASN A 599 -34.82 0.38 -7.67
CA ASN A 599 -35.19 -0.88 -7.03
C ASN A 599 -33.97 -1.80 -6.96
N VAL A 600 -33.67 -2.36 -5.78
CA VAL A 600 -32.69 -3.45 -5.62
C VAL A 600 -33.32 -4.74 -6.15
N ARG A 601 -33.57 -4.81 -7.47
CA ARG A 601 -33.64 -6.11 -8.14
C ARG A 601 -32.20 -6.52 -8.36
N ASN A 602 -31.79 -7.63 -7.74
CA ASN A 602 -30.55 -8.37 -7.99
C ASN A 602 -30.09 -8.22 -9.44
N ASN A 603 -29.32 -7.18 -9.69
CA ASN A 603 -28.66 -6.94 -10.94
C ASN A 603 -27.35 -6.35 -10.50
N MET A 604 -26.34 -7.23 -10.47
CA MET A 604 -24.98 -6.85 -10.82
C MET A 604 -25.10 -5.90 -12.01
N LYS A 605 -25.12 -4.58 -11.79
CA LYS A 605 -24.81 -3.65 -12.86
C LYS A 605 -23.46 -4.15 -13.37
N ALA A 606 -23.38 -4.46 -14.66
CA ALA A 606 -22.10 -4.63 -15.31
C ALA A 606 -21.35 -3.31 -15.03
N LEU A 607 -20.43 -3.32 -14.05
CA LEU A 607 -19.57 -2.17 -13.89
C LEU A 607 -18.79 -2.07 -15.18
N GLN A 608 -18.67 -0.84 -15.65
CA GLN A 608 -17.67 -0.53 -16.64
C GLN A 608 -16.31 -0.67 -15.93
N LEU A 609 -15.67 -1.81 -16.16
CA LEU A 609 -14.29 -2.07 -15.72
C LEU A 609 -13.33 -1.15 -16.47
N SER A 610 -13.68 -0.78 -17.71
CA SER A 610 -12.91 0.19 -18.48
C SER A 610 -12.93 1.58 -17.82
N PRO A 611 -11.78 2.28 -17.79
CA PRO A 611 -11.66 3.63 -17.27
C PRO A 611 -12.60 4.59 -17.97
N ILE A 612 -13.27 5.41 -17.19
CA ILE A 612 -14.14 6.48 -17.69
C ILE A 612 -13.25 7.66 -18.01
N THR A 613 -13.28 8.17 -19.25
CA THR A 613 -12.38 9.23 -19.72
C THR A 613 -13.10 10.27 -20.58
N GLY A 614 -12.42 11.39 -20.89
CA GLY A 614 -12.87 12.37 -21.90
C GLY A 614 -14.24 13.00 -21.62
N ASP A 615 -15.05 13.17 -22.67
CA ASP A 615 -16.37 13.78 -22.59
C ASP A 615 -17.35 12.96 -21.74
N GLU A 616 -17.21 11.63 -21.75
CA GLU A 616 -18.02 10.74 -20.91
C GLU A 616 -17.77 11.04 -19.41
N LEU A 617 -16.51 11.27 -19.04
CA LEU A 617 -16.16 11.68 -17.68
C LEU A 617 -16.79 13.03 -17.34
N ALA A 618 -16.69 14.03 -18.22
CA ALA A 618 -17.28 15.34 -17.98
C ALA A 618 -18.82 15.28 -17.81
N LEU A 619 -19.50 14.45 -18.61
CA LEU A 619 -20.95 14.27 -18.54
C LEU A 619 -21.39 13.56 -17.25
N ARG A 620 -20.65 12.56 -16.77
CA ARG A 620 -20.99 11.78 -15.56
C ARG A 620 -20.91 12.56 -14.27
N TYR A 621 -20.15 13.66 -14.25
CA TYR A 621 -19.86 14.43 -13.05
C TYR A 621 -20.37 15.87 -13.13
N ALA A 622 -21.38 16.14 -13.97
CA ALA A 622 -22.06 17.42 -14.01
C ALA A 622 -22.74 17.75 -12.66
N GLU A 623 -22.77 19.03 -12.28
CA GLU A 623 -23.30 19.50 -10.99
C GLU A 623 -24.78 19.16 -10.78
N ASN A 624 -25.56 19.05 -11.86
CA ASN A 624 -27.02 18.91 -11.80
C ASN A 624 -27.54 17.46 -11.78
N LEU A 625 -26.69 16.44 -11.75
CA LEU A 625 -27.19 15.05 -11.71
C LEU A 625 -27.76 14.71 -10.32
N PRO A 626 -28.86 13.93 -10.26
CA PRO A 626 -29.58 13.59 -9.03
C PRO A 626 -28.73 12.79 -8.03
N VAL A 627 -29.17 12.79 -6.77
CA VAL A 627 -28.68 11.86 -5.74
C VAL A 627 -29.39 10.52 -5.91
N LYS A 628 -28.64 9.42 -5.82
CA LYS A 628 -29.18 8.06 -5.96
C LYS A 628 -29.64 7.52 -4.62
N VAL A 629 -30.86 7.00 -4.60
CA VAL A 629 -31.46 6.34 -3.45
C VAL A 629 -31.90 4.93 -3.84
N TRP A 630 -31.49 3.95 -3.05
CA TRP A 630 -31.70 2.52 -3.27
C TRP A 630 -32.73 1.96 -2.29
N ILE A 631 -33.63 1.12 -2.79
CA ILE A 631 -34.65 0.44 -1.98
C ILE A 631 -34.33 -1.04 -1.91
N SER A 632 -33.99 -1.56 -0.72
CA SER A 632 -33.84 -3.00 -0.53
C SER A 632 -35.22 -3.67 -0.50
N GLY A 633 -35.55 -4.49 -1.50
CA GLY A 633 -36.81 -5.26 -1.52
C GLY A 633 -36.64 -6.68 -2.06
N GLY A 634 -37.10 -7.70 -1.31
CA GLY A 634 -37.02 -9.09 -1.76
C GLY A 634 -37.57 -10.22 -0.87
N SER A 635 -38.75 -10.12 -0.26
CA SER A 635 -39.78 -11.19 -0.09
C SER A 635 -40.75 -10.81 1.04
N ALA A 636 -41.99 -11.31 0.99
CA ALA A 636 -43.07 -10.97 1.93
C ALA A 636 -42.82 -11.38 3.40
N ASP A 637 -41.66 -11.98 3.71
CA ASP A 637 -41.25 -12.41 5.06
C ASP A 637 -39.98 -11.71 5.57
N ASP A 638 -39.40 -10.77 4.82
CA ASP A 638 -38.11 -10.17 5.20
C ASP A 638 -38.30 -8.88 6.03
N SER A 639 -38.13 -9.00 7.34
CA SER A 639 -38.30 -7.93 8.35
C SER A 639 -37.21 -6.83 8.32
N ASN A 640 -36.38 -6.77 7.27
CA ASN A 640 -35.21 -5.89 7.14
C ASN A 640 -35.25 -4.93 5.93
N GLY A 641 -36.44 -4.57 5.44
CA GLY A 641 -36.59 -3.52 4.41
C GLY A 641 -36.04 -2.16 4.86
N GLY A 642 -35.56 -1.35 3.91
CA GLY A 642 -35.06 -0.01 4.17
C GLY A 642 -34.65 0.76 2.91
N VAL A 643 -34.61 2.08 3.05
CA VAL A 643 -34.18 3.02 2.01
C VAL A 643 -32.77 3.52 2.33
N TYR A 644 -31.86 3.45 1.36
CA TYR A 644 -30.45 3.79 1.51
C TYR A 644 -30.05 4.88 0.52
N VAL A 645 -29.30 5.87 0.96
CA VAL A 645 -28.61 6.80 0.04
C VAL A 645 -27.23 6.25 -0.30
N GLU A 646 -26.88 6.28 -1.57
CA GLU A 646 -25.50 6.07 -2.02
C GLU A 646 -24.76 7.40 -2.04
N VAL A 647 -23.64 7.44 -1.33
CA VAL A 647 -22.72 8.57 -1.29
C VAL A 647 -21.58 8.27 -2.24
N GLU A 648 -21.69 8.85 -3.44
CA GLU A 648 -20.68 8.80 -4.51
C GLU A 648 -19.55 9.78 -4.16
N ASN A 649 -18.62 9.35 -3.31
CA ASN A 649 -17.52 10.20 -2.86
C ASN A 649 -16.60 10.60 -4.02
N GLU A 650 -16.35 9.70 -4.97
CA GLU A 650 -15.59 9.97 -6.19
C GLU A 650 -16.13 11.16 -6.97
N ARG A 651 -17.46 11.32 -7.00
CA ARG A 651 -18.12 12.47 -7.63
C ARG A 651 -17.83 13.77 -6.90
N VAL A 652 -17.91 13.75 -5.57
CA VAL A 652 -17.60 14.93 -4.76
C VAL A 652 -16.14 15.35 -4.92
N ILE A 653 -15.21 14.39 -4.92
CA ILE A 653 -13.78 14.65 -5.13
C ILE A 653 -13.52 15.29 -6.51
N LEU A 654 -14.16 14.78 -7.57
CA LEU A 654 -14.04 15.36 -8.91
C LEU A 654 -14.58 16.80 -8.99
N LEU A 655 -15.75 17.05 -8.40
CA LEU A 655 -16.33 18.40 -8.35
C LEU A 655 -15.42 19.37 -7.58
N LEU A 656 -14.91 18.95 -6.41
CA LEU A 656 -13.97 19.75 -5.63
C LEU A 656 -12.68 20.04 -6.42
N GLY A 657 -12.12 19.03 -7.08
CA GLY A 657 -10.93 19.18 -7.91
C GLY A 657 -11.15 20.18 -9.05
N ALA A 658 -12.27 20.05 -9.77
CA ALA A 658 -12.63 20.95 -10.85
C ALA A 658 -12.82 22.40 -10.38
N MET A 659 -13.48 22.61 -9.22
CA MET A 659 -13.62 23.94 -8.61
C MET A 659 -12.27 24.59 -8.27
N LEU A 660 -11.26 23.79 -7.93
CA LEU A 660 -9.89 24.23 -7.64
C LEU A 660 -9.00 24.34 -8.88
N GLY A 661 -9.51 23.94 -10.05
CA GLY A 661 -8.81 24.03 -11.33
C GLY A 661 -8.10 22.76 -11.80
N PHE A 662 -8.23 21.64 -11.08
CA PHE A 662 -7.76 20.34 -11.58
C PHE A 662 -8.56 19.91 -12.82
N ARG A 663 -7.89 19.23 -13.74
CA ARG A 663 -8.51 18.62 -14.92
C ARG A 663 -8.74 17.13 -14.68
N PRO A 664 -9.99 16.64 -14.66
CA PRO A 664 -10.27 15.21 -14.59
C PRO A 664 -9.59 14.46 -15.75
N ARG A 665 -8.97 13.31 -15.45
CA ARG A 665 -8.31 12.46 -16.45
C ARG A 665 -9.02 11.14 -16.64
N MET A 666 -9.23 10.43 -15.54
CA MET A 666 -9.93 9.14 -15.58
C MET A 666 -10.53 8.77 -14.23
N VAL A 667 -11.52 7.88 -14.25
CA VAL A 667 -12.00 7.16 -13.06
C VAL A 667 -11.94 5.67 -13.33
N ILE A 668 -11.34 4.92 -12.41
CA ILE A 668 -11.25 3.46 -12.44
C ILE A 668 -12.08 2.89 -11.29
N ASN A 669 -13.00 1.97 -11.58
CA ASN A 669 -13.85 1.36 -10.57
C ASN A 669 -13.33 -0.03 -10.17
N ARG A 670 -13.34 -0.32 -8.88
CA ARG A 670 -12.84 -1.56 -8.29
C ARG A 670 -13.86 -2.18 -7.32
N TYR A 671 -13.92 -3.50 -7.33
CA TYR A 671 -14.71 -4.29 -6.38
C TYR A 671 -13.87 -4.61 -5.15
N LEU A 672 -14.41 -4.39 -3.95
CA LEU A 672 -13.74 -4.75 -2.71
C LEU A 672 -14.12 -6.13 -2.18
N GLU A 673 -15.41 -6.53 -2.30
CA GLU A 673 -15.92 -7.89 -2.04
C GLU A 673 -17.45 -7.94 -2.22
N LYS A 674 -17.99 -9.12 -2.57
CA LYS A 674 -19.42 -9.46 -2.34
C LYS A 674 -19.55 -9.98 -0.91
N THR A 675 -20.13 -9.21 0.00
CA THR A 675 -20.53 -9.79 1.29
C THR A 675 -21.53 -10.92 1.04
N LEU A 676 -21.56 -11.95 1.89
CA LEU A 676 -22.58 -13.03 1.88
C LEU A 676 -24.04 -12.49 1.92
N ARG A 677 -24.21 -11.21 2.22
CA ARG A 677 -25.49 -10.47 2.25
C ARG A 677 -25.76 -9.61 1.02
N GLY A 678 -24.96 -9.71 -0.05
CA GLY A 678 -25.22 -9.01 -1.32
C GLY A 678 -24.88 -7.51 -1.33
N ASN A 679 -24.35 -6.94 -0.23
CA ASN A 679 -23.83 -5.58 -0.26
C ASN A 679 -22.46 -5.60 -0.95
N ILE A 680 -22.39 -5.06 -2.17
CA ILE A 680 -21.15 -4.84 -2.90
C ILE A 680 -20.56 -3.51 -2.45
N ARG A 681 -19.33 -3.51 -1.95
CA ARG A 681 -18.56 -2.29 -1.74
C ARG A 681 -17.72 -2.00 -2.99
N TYR A 682 -17.82 -0.77 -3.47
CA TYR A 682 -17.03 -0.26 -4.59
C TYR A 682 -16.02 0.76 -4.08
N GLU A 683 -14.86 0.74 -4.70
CA GLU A 683 -13.83 1.76 -4.54
C GLU A 683 -13.51 2.33 -5.92
N SER A 684 -13.29 3.64 -5.97
CA SER A 684 -13.01 4.36 -7.19
C SER A 684 -11.65 5.02 -7.07
N ILE A 685 -10.89 4.98 -8.15
CA ILE A 685 -9.61 5.68 -8.27
C ILE A 685 -9.83 6.88 -9.17
N VAL A 686 -9.81 8.06 -8.57
CA VAL A 686 -10.02 9.33 -9.25
C VAL A 686 -8.66 9.88 -9.66
N VAL A 687 -8.40 9.98 -10.96
CA VAL A 687 -7.17 10.57 -11.48
C VAL A 687 -7.45 11.95 -12.05
N MET A 688 -6.73 12.95 -11.55
CA MET A 688 -6.83 14.35 -11.99
C MET A 688 -5.45 14.91 -12.27
N GLN A 689 -5.38 15.98 -13.05
CA GLN A 689 -4.13 16.64 -13.44
C GLN A 689 -4.13 18.12 -13.05
N LYS A 690 -3.03 18.59 -12.46
CA LYS A 690 -2.77 20.00 -12.24
C LYS A 690 -2.46 20.70 -13.58
N PRO A 691 -3.13 21.83 -13.91
CA PRO A 691 -2.97 22.51 -15.20
C PRO A 691 -1.59 23.14 -15.44
#